data_AF-A0A3A4KHB4-F1
#
_entry.id   AF-A0A3A4KHB4-F1
#
_cell.length_a   1.000
_cell.length_b   1.000
_cell.length_c   1.000
_cell.angle_alpha   90.00
_cell.angle_beta   90.00
_cell.angle_gamma   90.00
#
_symmetry.space_group_name_H-M   'P 1'
#
loop_
_entity.id
_entity.type
_entity.pdbx_description
1 polymer ?
#
loop_
_entity_poly.entity_id
_entity_poly.type
_entity_poly.pdbx_seq_one_letter_code
_entity_poly.pdbx_strand_id
1 'polypeptide(L)'
;MPERASRQTWGVSAPPATAPSIEHGPLRPIELATAAVLGGVTVGLVTLGAVIPIAAGLNLVAAVPLGLLAFRHRLRALITTTIAATLVAFVAAGMATATGIVASASVAGVVGIVKRKRGGLVGVLGISVFVGLFWAGYAVGGLLVMSRARALLFDNIRNASRGIQELAAKQQHLAPIGRAVAHGTDAVLHWWWLYIGGGVLLGVLATACFSWYVLGSVLDRLKWLPGADRLAAPHDDRPIAPLPVTLRGAGFRYPGARADALRDIDLTVRVGEFVAVVGHNGSGKSTLTRLLAGLPPTSGAVERPGSAGLGHLRGTAMVLQRPESQTLGVLVADDVVWGLPADLAAEVDVSGLLREVGLDGMGEKETATLSGGQQQRLAVAAALARRPALLIADEATSMIDPEGRRDLVALLAGLPARHEMAVVLVTHHEADAAAADRVVHLAEGRTVGRLPAWPHPVRDPRRRPMGAPILELRDVRHTYNRGTPWEAPALHGVELTVRRGEALLVVGGNGSGKSTLAWIIAGLIEPSSGRCELGGKPVARQLGRVELAFQHSRLQLQKETVGAEIADWGGRATGSGAVGRALDAVGLARALAAHSIEELSGGQAKRVVLAAIVASHAPVVVLDEPLAGLDPEGRADIVELLARLRDSGLTLIVISHDVADMAALCDRTVHLRDGRILESEPAREPAKGSVRQADSPRMPLADGTLRFEQGGRR
;
A
#
# COMPACT_ATOMS: atom_id res chain seq x y z
N MET A 1 -51.01 -24.50 9.72
CA MET A 1 -49.89 -24.50 10.70
C MET A 1 -48.72 -23.80 10.05
N PRO A 2 -48.27 -22.62 10.50
CA PRO A 2 -47.13 -21.95 9.88
C PRO A 2 -45.82 -22.42 10.53
N GLU A 3 -44.90 -22.88 9.70
CA GLU A 3 -43.53 -23.25 10.04
C GLU A 3 -42.71 -22.02 10.46
N ARG A 4 -41.99 -22.16 11.57
CA ARG A 4 -41.13 -21.13 12.15
C ARG A 4 -39.85 -20.97 11.31
N ALA A 5 -39.75 -19.86 10.59
CA ALA A 5 -38.47 -19.36 10.09
C ALA A 5 -37.54 -19.01 11.26
N SER A 6 -36.38 -19.68 11.33
CA SER A 6 -35.34 -19.43 12.32
C SER A 6 -34.70 -18.04 12.09
N ARG A 7 -35.15 -17.06 12.89
CA ARG A 7 -34.57 -15.71 12.96
C ARG A 7 -33.23 -15.76 13.71
N GLN A 8 -32.24 -15.04 13.21
CA GLN A 8 -30.91 -14.95 13.83
C GLN A 8 -30.95 -13.90 14.96
N THR A 9 -31.15 -14.34 16.20
CA THR A 9 -30.80 -13.57 17.41
C THR A 9 -29.43 -14.03 17.88
N TRP A 10 -28.41 -13.20 17.74
CA TRP A 10 -27.10 -13.47 18.36
C TRP A 10 -27.21 -13.21 19.87
N GLY A 11 -27.46 -14.28 20.62
CA GLY A 11 -27.34 -14.28 22.08
C GLY A 11 -25.88 -14.16 22.51
N VAL A 12 -25.63 -13.25 23.44
CA VAL A 12 -24.32 -12.85 23.96
C VAL A 12 -23.51 -14.03 24.50
N SER A 13 -22.35 -14.30 23.91
CA SER A 13 -21.08 -14.64 24.58
C SER A 13 -20.01 -14.91 23.53
N ALA A 14 -19.18 -13.90 23.22
CA ALA A 14 -17.94 -14.14 22.52
C ALA A 14 -17.05 -15.01 23.43
N PRO A 15 -16.61 -16.21 23.00
CA PRO A 15 -15.65 -16.97 23.79
C PRO A 15 -14.36 -16.13 23.92
N PRO A 16 -13.64 -16.24 25.06
CA PRO A 16 -12.33 -15.60 25.19
C PRO A 16 -11.45 -16.03 24.03
N ALA A 17 -10.61 -15.13 23.51
CA ALA A 17 -9.75 -15.33 22.35
C ALA A 17 -8.86 -16.58 22.51
N THR A 18 -9.39 -17.74 22.18
CA THR A 18 -8.65 -18.98 22.04
C THR A 18 -7.83 -18.88 20.76
N ALA A 19 -6.59 -19.37 20.82
CA ALA A 19 -5.68 -19.46 19.68
C ALA A 19 -6.42 -19.89 18.40
N PRO A 20 -6.07 -19.35 17.21
CA PRO A 20 -6.81 -19.59 15.98
C PRO A 20 -7.00 -21.09 15.78
N SER A 21 -8.26 -21.55 15.93
CA SER A 21 -8.62 -22.93 15.69
C SER A 21 -8.30 -23.25 14.24
N ILE A 22 -7.44 -24.24 14.02
CA ILE A 22 -7.02 -24.65 12.68
C ILE A 22 -8.22 -25.32 12.02
N GLU A 23 -9.00 -24.54 11.27
CA GLU A 23 -10.09 -25.06 10.45
C GLU A 23 -9.58 -26.13 9.49
N HIS A 24 -10.23 -27.29 9.54
CA HIS A 24 -9.99 -28.40 8.65
C HIS A 24 -10.79 -28.15 7.36
N GLY A 25 -10.15 -28.25 6.19
CA GLY A 25 -10.82 -27.94 4.91
C GLY A 25 -9.86 -27.64 3.75
N PRO A 26 -10.40 -27.32 2.55
CA PRO A 26 -9.64 -26.92 1.37
C PRO A 26 -8.84 -25.62 1.61
N LEU A 27 -7.79 -25.39 0.81
CA LEU A 27 -6.97 -24.16 0.88
C LEU A 27 -7.81 -22.92 0.58
N ARG A 28 -7.66 -21.89 1.41
CA ARG A 28 -8.39 -20.63 1.20
C ARG A 28 -7.74 -19.86 0.04
N PRO A 29 -8.48 -19.01 -0.69
CA PRO A 29 -7.94 -18.20 -1.79
C PRO A 29 -6.70 -17.40 -1.40
N ILE A 30 -6.67 -16.81 -0.20
CA ILE A 30 -5.50 -16.06 0.30
C ILE A 30 -4.27 -16.96 0.53
N GLU A 31 -4.49 -18.21 0.95
CA GLU A 31 -3.40 -19.17 1.12
C GLU A 31 -2.83 -19.55 -0.26
N LEU A 32 -3.70 -19.75 -1.25
CA LEU A 32 -3.32 -20.05 -2.64
C LEU A 32 -2.59 -18.87 -3.31
N ALA A 33 -3.07 -17.65 -3.15
CA ALA A 33 -2.43 -16.46 -3.70
C ALA A 33 -1.04 -16.24 -3.08
N THR A 34 -0.94 -16.32 -1.75
CA THR A 34 0.34 -16.20 -1.04
C THR A 34 1.28 -17.35 -1.43
N ALA A 35 0.76 -18.57 -1.56
CA ALA A 35 1.48 -19.74 -2.04
C ALA A 35 2.04 -19.54 -3.46
N ALA A 36 1.25 -18.99 -4.38
CA ALA A 36 1.64 -18.76 -5.77
C ALA A 36 2.76 -17.71 -5.86
N VAL A 37 2.60 -16.57 -5.16
CA VAL A 37 3.61 -15.50 -5.16
C VAL A 37 4.92 -15.97 -4.54
N LEU A 38 4.88 -16.54 -3.33
CA LEU A 38 6.08 -17.00 -2.65
C LEU A 38 6.74 -18.16 -3.39
N GLY A 39 5.93 -19.05 -3.99
CA GLY A 39 6.41 -20.11 -4.87
C GLY A 39 7.14 -19.57 -6.10
N GLY A 40 6.54 -18.62 -6.82
CA GLY A 40 7.15 -17.99 -8.00
C GLY A 40 8.47 -17.28 -7.69
N VAL A 41 8.52 -16.53 -6.58
CA VAL A 41 9.76 -15.90 -6.12
C VAL A 41 10.84 -16.94 -5.81
N THR A 42 10.48 -18.04 -5.13
CA THR A 42 11.42 -19.13 -4.88
C THR A 42 11.92 -19.78 -6.17
N VAL A 43 11.04 -20.05 -7.14
CA VAL A 43 11.43 -20.59 -8.45
C VAL A 43 12.43 -19.66 -9.13
N GLY A 44 12.15 -18.36 -9.19
CA GLY A 44 13.05 -17.38 -9.80
C GLY A 44 14.42 -17.35 -9.13
N LEU A 45 14.47 -17.29 -7.79
CA LEU A 45 15.72 -17.24 -7.04
C LEU A 45 16.55 -18.53 -7.16
N VAL A 46 15.93 -19.71 -7.06
CA VAL A 46 16.64 -21.00 -7.21
C VAL A 46 17.15 -21.16 -8.65
N THR A 47 16.35 -20.78 -9.63
CA THR A 47 16.74 -20.84 -11.05
C THR A 47 17.92 -19.93 -11.32
N LEU A 48 17.87 -18.68 -10.85
CA LEU A 48 18.96 -17.71 -11.01
C LEU A 48 20.24 -18.18 -10.30
N GLY A 49 20.10 -18.75 -9.08
CA GLY A 49 21.20 -19.32 -8.31
C GLY A 49 21.84 -20.55 -8.98
N ALA A 50 21.09 -21.31 -9.77
CA ALA A 50 21.60 -22.46 -10.51
C ALA A 50 22.32 -22.06 -11.81
N VAL A 51 21.88 -20.99 -12.46
CA VAL A 51 22.46 -20.51 -13.73
C VAL A 51 23.71 -19.65 -13.51
N ILE A 52 23.77 -18.87 -12.42
CA ILE A 52 24.86 -17.93 -12.17
C ILE A 52 25.87 -18.52 -11.16
N PRO A 53 27.14 -18.79 -11.56
CA PRO A 53 28.12 -19.47 -10.70
C PRO A 53 28.44 -18.77 -9.38
N ILE A 54 28.35 -17.44 -9.34
CA ILE A 54 28.64 -16.62 -8.14
C ILE A 54 27.39 -16.43 -7.27
N ALA A 55 26.21 -16.81 -7.77
CA ALA A 55 24.93 -16.58 -7.12
C ALA A 55 24.48 -17.72 -6.20
N ALA A 56 25.38 -18.62 -5.79
CA ALA A 56 25.05 -19.72 -4.87
C ALA A 56 24.42 -19.22 -3.55
N GLY A 57 24.75 -17.99 -3.12
CA GLY A 57 24.11 -17.32 -1.98
C GLY A 57 22.62 -17.03 -2.18
N LEU A 58 22.12 -16.90 -3.40
CA LEU A 58 20.69 -16.72 -3.68
C LEU A 58 19.85 -17.94 -3.27
N ASN A 59 20.44 -19.14 -3.25
CA ASN A 59 19.72 -20.34 -2.78
C ASN A 59 19.37 -20.26 -1.29
N LEU A 60 20.20 -19.57 -0.50
CA LEU A 60 19.92 -19.29 0.92
C LEU A 60 18.80 -18.25 1.07
N VAL A 61 18.73 -17.28 0.17
CA VAL A 61 17.63 -16.29 0.13
C VAL A 61 16.33 -16.93 -0.36
N ALA A 62 16.40 -17.86 -1.32
CA ALA A 62 15.25 -18.58 -1.87
C ALA A 62 14.49 -19.45 -0.85
N ALA A 63 15.16 -19.77 0.27
CA ALA A 63 14.55 -20.43 1.42
C ALA A 63 13.56 -19.52 2.18
N VAL A 64 13.77 -18.20 2.14
CA VAL A 64 12.98 -17.24 2.94
C VAL A 64 11.48 -17.25 2.61
N PRO A 65 11.04 -17.18 1.33
CA PRO A 65 9.62 -17.20 0.98
C PRO A 65 8.89 -18.46 1.50
N LEU A 66 9.47 -19.65 1.32
CA LEU A 66 8.86 -20.90 1.79
C LEU A 66 8.85 -21.00 3.32
N GLY A 67 9.88 -20.51 3.99
CA GLY A 67 9.91 -20.39 5.44
C GLY A 67 8.85 -19.43 5.99
N LEU A 68 8.63 -18.30 5.32
CA LEU A 68 7.57 -17.34 5.64
C LEU A 68 6.17 -17.93 5.43
N LEU A 69 5.98 -18.66 4.33
CA LEU A 69 4.73 -19.38 4.05
C LEU A 69 4.41 -20.37 5.18
N ALA A 70 5.41 -21.16 5.59
CA ALA A 70 5.28 -22.14 6.68
C ALA A 70 5.04 -21.49 8.05
N PHE A 71 5.59 -20.29 8.26
CA PHE A 71 5.38 -19.48 9.45
C PHE A 71 3.96 -18.90 9.53
N ARG A 72 3.38 -18.44 8.40
CA ARG A 72 2.07 -17.78 8.35
C ARG A 72 0.89 -18.73 8.09
N HIS A 73 1.10 -19.83 7.37
CA HIS A 73 0.04 -20.71 6.86
C HIS A 73 0.30 -22.18 7.19
N ARG A 74 -0.75 -22.99 7.14
CA ARG A 74 -0.71 -24.43 7.48
C ARG A 74 0.20 -25.24 6.55
N LEU A 75 0.63 -26.41 7.02
CA LEU A 75 1.56 -27.30 6.29
C LEU A 75 1.09 -27.65 4.88
N ARG A 76 -0.23 -27.79 4.67
CA ARG A 76 -0.81 -28.06 3.35
C ARG A 76 -0.45 -26.98 2.32
N ALA A 77 -0.45 -25.70 2.71
CA ALA A 77 -0.08 -24.61 1.81
C ALA A 77 1.39 -24.74 1.37
N LEU A 78 2.30 -25.04 2.32
CA LEU A 78 3.71 -25.30 2.00
C LEU A 78 3.87 -26.47 1.03
N ILE A 79 3.18 -27.59 1.26
CA ILE A 79 3.25 -28.77 0.40
C ILE A 79 2.76 -28.44 -1.01
N THR A 80 1.59 -27.81 -1.13
CA THR A 80 1.01 -27.42 -2.42
C THR A 80 1.94 -26.47 -3.19
N THR A 81 2.48 -25.45 -2.53
CA THR A 81 3.48 -24.55 -3.14
C THR A 81 4.72 -25.30 -3.59
N THR A 82 5.24 -26.21 -2.76
CA THR A 82 6.46 -26.97 -3.08
C THR A 82 6.24 -27.82 -4.32
N ILE A 83 5.12 -28.54 -4.42
CA ILE A 83 4.79 -29.35 -5.61
C ILE A 83 4.70 -28.48 -6.86
N ALA A 84 3.92 -27.38 -6.81
CA ALA A 84 3.76 -26.49 -7.95
C ALA A 84 5.09 -25.85 -8.37
N ALA A 85 5.87 -25.33 -7.41
CA ALA A 85 7.16 -24.70 -7.66
C ALA A 85 8.18 -25.71 -8.22
N THR A 86 8.22 -26.94 -7.70
CA THR A 86 9.08 -28.02 -8.20
C THR A 86 8.74 -28.37 -9.66
N LEU A 87 7.46 -28.47 -10.02
CA LEU A 87 7.05 -28.73 -11.41
C LEU A 87 7.50 -27.60 -12.34
N VAL A 88 7.24 -26.34 -11.96
CA VAL A 88 7.66 -25.18 -12.76
C VAL A 88 9.18 -25.12 -12.91
N ALA A 89 9.93 -25.32 -11.82
CA ALA A 89 11.39 -25.29 -11.86
C ALA A 89 11.99 -26.46 -12.64
N PHE A 90 11.36 -27.63 -12.60
CA PHE A 90 11.75 -28.77 -13.42
C PHE A 90 11.64 -28.45 -14.90
N VAL A 91 10.51 -27.86 -15.32
CA VAL A 91 10.31 -27.43 -16.72
C VAL A 91 11.27 -26.31 -17.09
N ALA A 92 11.50 -25.34 -16.21
CA ALA A 92 12.31 -24.16 -16.51
C ALA A 92 13.82 -24.44 -16.54
N ALA A 93 14.33 -25.27 -15.63
CA ALA A 93 15.77 -25.42 -15.40
C ALA A 93 16.22 -26.84 -15.00
N GLY A 94 15.34 -27.84 -15.10
CA GLY A 94 15.68 -29.25 -14.99
C GLY A 94 15.67 -29.83 -13.57
N MET A 95 16.23 -31.03 -13.43
CA MET A 95 16.13 -31.82 -12.20
C MET A 95 16.86 -31.17 -11.00
N ALA A 96 17.99 -30.51 -11.24
CA ALA A 96 18.80 -29.92 -10.17
C ALA A 96 18.06 -28.77 -9.45
N THR A 97 17.42 -27.86 -10.19
CA THR A 97 16.61 -26.78 -9.61
C THR A 97 15.37 -27.31 -8.92
N ALA A 98 14.71 -28.31 -9.52
CA ALA A 98 13.58 -29.00 -8.90
C ALA A 98 13.95 -29.62 -7.55
N THR A 99 15.10 -30.31 -7.44
CA THR A 99 15.61 -30.82 -6.16
C THR A 99 15.97 -29.70 -5.18
N GLY A 100 16.52 -28.59 -5.67
CA GLY A 100 16.83 -27.40 -4.87
C GLY A 100 15.60 -26.82 -4.19
N ILE A 101 14.46 -26.73 -4.90
CA ILE A 101 13.20 -26.25 -4.31
C ILE A 101 12.72 -27.17 -3.20
N VAL A 102 12.73 -28.49 -3.41
CA VAL A 102 12.32 -29.44 -2.36
C VAL A 102 13.25 -29.32 -1.15
N ALA A 103 14.56 -29.18 -1.36
CA ALA A 103 15.54 -29.02 -0.28
C ALA A 103 15.30 -27.73 0.53
N SER A 104 15.12 -26.60 -0.16
CA SER A 104 14.80 -25.31 0.45
C SER A 104 13.47 -25.36 1.21
N ALA A 105 12.43 -25.98 0.63
CA ALA A 105 11.14 -26.17 1.28
C ALA A 105 11.24 -26.99 2.57
N SER A 106 12.06 -28.05 2.54
CA SER A 106 12.30 -28.93 3.69
C SER A 106 12.91 -28.18 4.86
N VAL A 107 14.03 -27.49 4.61
CA VAL A 107 14.81 -26.82 5.67
C VAL A 107 14.10 -25.56 6.16
N ALA A 108 13.67 -24.69 5.25
CA ALA A 108 12.99 -23.45 5.61
C ALA A 108 11.61 -23.69 6.20
N GLY A 109 10.89 -24.69 5.70
CA GLY A 109 9.60 -25.10 6.21
C GLY A 109 9.68 -25.53 7.67
N VAL A 110 10.69 -26.33 8.04
CA VAL A 110 10.94 -26.71 9.43
C VAL A 110 11.19 -25.49 10.31
N VAL A 111 12.08 -24.58 9.89
CA VAL A 111 12.37 -23.34 10.64
C VAL A 111 11.10 -22.51 10.84
N GLY A 112 10.30 -22.31 9.78
CA GLY A 112 9.05 -21.56 9.83
C GLY A 112 8.00 -22.19 10.76
N ILE A 113 7.83 -23.53 10.70
CA ILE A 113 6.89 -24.26 11.55
C ILE A 113 7.30 -24.21 13.02
N VAL A 114 8.59 -24.41 13.32
CA VAL A 114 9.11 -24.37 14.69
C VAL A 114 8.97 -22.96 15.26
N LYS A 115 9.32 -21.92 14.50
CA LYS A 115 9.11 -20.53 14.91
C LYS A 115 7.64 -20.20 15.15
N ARG A 116 6.73 -20.69 14.31
CA ARG A 116 5.28 -20.51 14.51
C ARG A 116 4.81 -21.14 15.82
N LYS A 117 5.34 -22.31 16.17
CA LYS A 117 5.06 -22.99 17.45
C LYS A 117 5.86 -22.45 18.65
N ARG A 118 6.57 -21.32 18.48
CA ARG A 118 7.45 -20.72 19.51
C ARG A 118 8.57 -21.66 20.01
N GLY A 119 8.98 -22.63 19.19
CA GLY A 119 10.11 -23.50 19.51
C GLY A 119 11.46 -22.80 19.29
N GLY A 120 12.53 -23.39 19.83
CA GLY A 120 13.90 -22.90 19.69
C GLY A 120 14.74 -23.71 18.69
N LEU A 121 16.03 -23.37 18.62
CA LEU A 121 17.02 -24.03 17.75
C LEU A 121 17.05 -25.57 17.93
N VAL A 122 16.90 -26.05 19.16
CA VAL A 122 16.86 -27.49 19.46
C VAL A 122 15.70 -28.19 18.74
N GLY A 123 14.54 -27.55 18.65
CA GLY A 123 13.38 -28.07 17.93
C GLY A 123 13.61 -28.12 16.42
N VAL A 124 14.31 -27.13 15.86
CA VAL A 124 14.72 -27.13 14.45
C VAL A 124 15.69 -28.28 14.18
N LEU A 125 16.76 -28.39 14.95
CA LEU A 125 17.76 -29.44 14.77
C LEU A 125 17.15 -30.83 14.90
N GLY A 126 16.28 -31.06 15.89
CA GLY A 126 15.61 -32.34 16.09
C GLY A 126 14.77 -32.78 14.87
N ILE A 127 13.97 -31.87 14.29
CA ILE A 127 13.19 -32.18 13.10
C ILE A 127 14.09 -32.29 11.85
N SER A 128 15.12 -31.45 11.75
CA SER A 128 16.09 -31.47 10.66
C SER A 128 16.93 -32.75 10.60
N VAL A 129 17.08 -33.51 11.69
CA VAL A 129 17.69 -34.85 11.63
C VAL A 129 16.87 -35.78 10.73
N PHE A 130 15.54 -35.81 10.87
CA PHE A 130 14.67 -36.64 10.03
C PHE A 130 14.71 -36.21 8.56
N VAL A 131 14.71 -34.89 8.31
CA VAL A 131 14.89 -34.33 6.97
C VAL A 131 16.25 -34.71 6.39
N GLY A 132 17.31 -34.62 7.19
CA GLY A 132 18.67 -34.98 6.77
C GLY A 132 18.82 -36.47 6.48
N LEU A 133 18.19 -37.34 7.27
CA LEU A 133 18.15 -38.78 7.01
C LEU A 133 17.41 -39.11 5.71
N PHE A 134 16.31 -38.42 5.42
CA PHE A 134 15.62 -38.55 4.14
C PHE A 134 16.52 -38.17 2.95
N TRP A 135 17.20 -37.02 3.03
CA TRP A 135 18.13 -36.58 1.98
C TRP A 135 19.36 -37.49 1.85
N ALA A 136 19.89 -37.99 2.97
CA ALA A 136 20.97 -38.96 2.99
C ALA A 136 20.55 -40.27 2.28
N GLY A 137 19.35 -40.77 2.60
CA GLY A 137 18.77 -41.94 1.95
C GLY A 137 18.55 -41.73 0.45
N TYR A 138 18.04 -40.56 0.04
CA TYR A 138 17.88 -40.20 -1.37
C TYR A 138 19.21 -40.19 -2.13
N ALA A 139 20.26 -39.56 -1.57
CA ALA A 139 21.58 -39.48 -2.19
C ALA A 139 22.25 -40.85 -2.30
N VAL A 140 22.24 -41.64 -1.22
CA VAL A 140 22.80 -43.00 -1.20
C VAL A 140 22.02 -43.93 -2.13
N GLY A 141 20.68 -43.87 -2.07
CA GLY A 141 19.79 -44.65 -2.94
C GLY A 141 20.00 -44.35 -4.42
N GLY A 142 20.15 -43.08 -4.80
CA GLY A 142 20.45 -42.69 -6.18
C GLY A 142 21.75 -43.33 -6.71
N LEU A 143 22.81 -43.32 -5.90
CA LEU A 143 24.08 -43.97 -6.26
C LEU A 143 24.02 -45.50 -6.25
N LEU A 144 23.13 -46.10 -5.46
CA LEU A 144 22.87 -47.54 -5.50
C LEU A 144 22.17 -47.94 -6.80
N VAL A 145 21.18 -47.15 -7.23
CA VAL A 145 20.46 -47.37 -8.50
C VAL A 145 21.40 -47.15 -9.70
N MET A 146 22.23 -46.11 -9.67
CA MET A 146 23.17 -45.78 -10.76
C MET A 146 24.52 -46.52 -10.63
N SER A 147 24.47 -47.85 -10.47
CA SER A 147 25.65 -48.67 -10.14
C SER A 147 26.83 -48.52 -11.12
N ARG A 148 26.55 -48.40 -12.43
CA ARG A 148 27.58 -48.19 -13.47
C ARG A 148 28.26 -46.82 -13.37
N ALA A 149 27.47 -45.76 -13.18
CA ALA A 149 27.99 -44.40 -13.02
C ALA A 149 28.81 -44.27 -11.72
N ARG A 150 28.33 -44.90 -10.64
CA ARG A 150 29.07 -44.97 -9.37
C ARG A 150 30.42 -45.67 -9.54
N ALA A 151 30.47 -46.81 -10.24
CA ALA A 151 31.72 -47.53 -10.48
C ALA A 151 32.73 -46.66 -11.25
N LEU A 152 32.30 -46.04 -12.35
CA LEU A 152 33.12 -45.12 -13.13
C LEU A 152 33.63 -43.93 -12.30
N LEU A 153 32.76 -43.33 -11.47
CA LEU A 153 33.14 -42.24 -10.58
C LEU A 153 34.21 -42.69 -9.57
N PHE A 154 34.03 -43.87 -8.95
CA PHE A 154 34.95 -44.40 -7.96
C PHE A 154 36.30 -44.75 -8.58
N ASP A 155 36.30 -45.32 -9.78
CA ASP A 155 37.53 -45.62 -10.51
C ASP A 155 38.28 -44.34 -10.89
N ASN A 156 37.57 -43.30 -11.34
CA ASN A 156 38.17 -41.99 -11.61
C ASN A 156 38.81 -41.37 -10.35
N ILE A 157 38.11 -41.41 -9.21
CA ILE A 157 38.65 -40.91 -7.94
C ILE A 157 39.89 -41.70 -7.51
N ARG A 158 39.87 -43.04 -7.63
CA ARG A 158 41.05 -43.87 -7.34
C ARG A 158 42.21 -43.55 -8.26
N ASN A 159 41.96 -43.39 -9.55
CA ASN A 159 42.98 -43.05 -10.54
C ASN A 159 43.60 -41.68 -10.25
N ALA A 160 42.80 -40.68 -9.90
CA ALA A 160 43.29 -39.37 -9.50
C ALA A 160 44.17 -39.46 -8.24
N SER A 161 43.71 -40.20 -7.22
CA SER A 161 44.48 -40.39 -5.98
C SER A 161 45.78 -41.16 -6.21
N ARG A 162 45.78 -42.17 -7.10
CA ARG A 162 46.99 -42.90 -7.49
C ARG A 162 47.96 -42.00 -8.24
N GLY A 163 47.47 -41.15 -9.15
CA GLY A 163 48.30 -40.15 -9.83
C GLY A 163 48.96 -39.17 -8.85
N ILE A 164 48.25 -38.74 -7.80
CA ILE A 164 48.82 -37.92 -6.72
C ILE A 164 49.89 -38.70 -5.94
N GLN A 165 49.64 -39.97 -5.62
CA GLN A 165 50.60 -40.82 -4.93
C GLN A 165 51.89 -41.01 -5.75
N GLU A 166 51.77 -41.28 -7.05
CA GLU A 166 52.90 -41.45 -7.97
C GLU A 166 53.70 -40.16 -8.14
N LEU A 167 53.02 -39.00 -8.22
CA LEU A 167 53.67 -37.70 -8.30
C LEU A 167 54.42 -37.36 -7.01
N ALA A 168 53.79 -37.60 -5.86
CA ALA A 168 54.40 -37.39 -4.55
C ALA A 168 55.58 -38.33 -4.29
N ALA A 169 55.58 -39.54 -4.86
CA ALA A 169 56.68 -40.48 -4.76
C ALA A 169 57.97 -40.00 -5.46
N LYS A 170 57.88 -39.03 -6.38
CA LYS A 170 59.05 -38.41 -7.03
C LYS A 170 59.88 -37.52 -6.07
N GLN A 171 59.31 -37.13 -4.93
CA GLN A 171 60.00 -36.36 -3.89
C GLN A 171 59.94 -37.11 -2.55
N GLN A 172 61.11 -37.49 -2.02
CA GLN A 172 61.20 -38.33 -0.80
C GLN A 172 60.44 -37.78 0.41
N HIS A 173 60.33 -36.45 0.55
CA HIS A 173 59.62 -35.80 1.65
C HIS A 173 58.09 -35.81 1.50
N LEU A 174 57.55 -35.98 0.29
CA LEU A 174 56.10 -36.02 0.03
C LEU A 174 55.54 -37.45 -0.13
N ALA A 175 56.40 -38.44 -0.32
CA ALA A 175 56.02 -39.86 -0.41
C ALA A 175 55.09 -40.39 0.72
N PRO A 176 55.26 -40.04 2.01
CA PRO A 176 54.31 -40.47 3.05
C PRO A 176 52.94 -39.81 2.89
N ILE A 177 52.89 -38.57 2.42
CA ILE A 177 51.64 -37.83 2.17
C ILE A 177 50.87 -38.47 1.01
N GLY A 178 51.56 -38.80 -0.09
CA GLY A 178 50.94 -39.49 -1.23
C GLY A 178 50.32 -40.84 -0.85
N ARG A 179 51.02 -41.64 -0.02
CA ARG A 179 50.49 -42.91 0.50
C ARG A 179 49.30 -42.73 1.44
N ALA A 180 49.31 -41.68 2.26
CA ALA A 180 48.19 -41.36 3.14
C ALA A 180 46.94 -40.95 2.35
N VAL A 181 47.11 -40.18 1.27
CA VAL A 181 46.01 -39.77 0.37
C VAL A 181 45.38 -40.98 -0.32
N ALA A 182 46.19 -41.93 -0.83
CA ALA A 182 45.68 -43.15 -1.45
C ALA A 182 44.92 -44.06 -0.47
N HIS A 183 45.49 -44.33 0.71
CA HIS A 183 44.81 -45.12 1.74
C HIS A 183 43.53 -44.45 2.25
N GLY A 184 43.56 -43.13 2.45
CA GLY A 184 42.40 -42.35 2.86
C GLY A 184 41.29 -42.41 1.81
N THR A 185 41.64 -42.30 0.53
CA THR A 185 40.68 -42.39 -0.58
C THR A 185 40.03 -43.77 -0.64
N ASP A 186 40.80 -44.85 -0.55
CA ASP A 186 40.24 -46.21 -0.55
C ASP A 186 39.33 -46.46 0.67
N ALA A 187 39.69 -45.96 1.85
CA ALA A 187 38.86 -46.04 3.04
C ALA A 187 37.53 -45.27 2.89
N VAL A 188 37.57 -44.06 2.32
CA VAL A 188 36.38 -43.24 2.03
C VAL A 188 35.47 -43.92 1.02
N LEU A 189 36.04 -44.51 -0.04
CA LEU A 189 35.27 -45.22 -1.07
C LEU A 189 34.69 -46.56 -0.56
N HIS A 190 35.35 -47.20 0.40
CA HIS A 190 34.82 -48.42 1.03
C HIS A 190 33.57 -48.11 1.87
N TRP A 191 33.62 -47.04 2.68
CA TRP A 191 32.51 -46.58 3.52
C TRP A 191 31.72 -45.43 2.88
N TRP A 192 31.66 -45.37 1.55
CA TRP A 192 31.13 -44.22 0.80
C TRP A 192 29.71 -43.81 1.22
N TRP A 193 28.86 -44.78 1.56
CA TRP A 193 27.47 -44.52 1.96
C TRP A 193 27.41 -43.77 3.29
N LEU A 194 28.36 -44.03 4.21
CA LEU A 194 28.49 -43.32 5.48
C LEU A 194 29.03 -41.91 5.27
N TYR A 195 30.02 -41.74 4.40
CA TYR A 195 30.58 -40.41 4.09
C TYR A 195 29.59 -39.52 3.33
N ILE A 196 28.90 -40.05 2.33
CA ILE A 196 27.87 -39.30 1.58
C ILE A 196 26.64 -39.07 2.44
N GLY A 197 26.10 -40.12 3.07
CA GLY A 197 24.91 -40.00 3.91
C GLY A 197 25.15 -39.11 5.13
N GLY A 198 26.27 -39.31 5.84
CA GLY A 198 26.68 -38.50 6.98
C GLY A 198 27.00 -37.05 6.57
N GLY A 199 27.67 -36.85 5.44
CA GLY A 199 27.96 -35.52 4.90
C GLY A 199 26.68 -34.74 4.54
N VAL A 200 25.71 -35.41 3.90
CA VAL A 200 24.40 -34.81 3.59
C VAL A 200 23.63 -34.46 4.87
N LEU A 201 23.60 -35.37 5.85
CA LEU A 201 22.96 -35.12 7.14
C LEU A 201 23.59 -33.92 7.87
N LEU A 202 24.92 -33.89 7.99
CA LEU A 202 25.66 -32.76 8.58
C LEU A 202 25.42 -31.46 7.82
N GLY A 203 25.40 -31.52 6.48
CA GLY A 203 25.09 -30.39 5.61
C GLY A 203 23.70 -29.82 5.90
N VAL A 204 22.67 -30.68 5.93
CA VAL A 204 21.29 -30.26 6.26
C VAL A 204 21.20 -29.64 7.66
N LEU A 205 21.89 -30.21 8.65
CA LEU A 205 21.93 -29.65 10.01
C LEU A 205 22.62 -28.29 10.06
N ALA A 206 23.76 -28.14 9.36
CA ALA A 206 24.47 -26.88 9.24
C ALA A 206 23.62 -25.82 8.53
N THR A 207 22.98 -26.18 7.42
CA THR A 207 22.07 -25.29 6.69
C THR A 207 20.85 -24.91 7.52
N ALA A 208 20.27 -25.84 8.30
CA ALA A 208 19.16 -25.56 9.20
C ALA A 208 19.57 -24.61 10.33
N CYS A 209 20.75 -24.80 10.91
CA CYS A 209 21.32 -23.90 11.91
C CYS A 209 21.55 -22.50 11.34
N PHE A 210 22.19 -22.39 10.18
CA PHE A 210 22.40 -21.11 9.50
C PHE A 210 21.07 -20.43 9.14
N SER A 211 20.12 -21.20 8.59
CA SER A 211 18.79 -20.72 8.25
C SER A 211 18.05 -20.22 9.48
N TRP A 212 18.17 -20.88 10.64
CA TRP A 212 17.56 -20.42 11.88
C TRP A 212 17.97 -18.99 12.25
N TYR A 213 19.25 -18.64 12.11
CA TYR A 213 19.71 -17.27 12.41
C TYR A 213 19.27 -16.28 11.33
N VAL A 214 19.51 -16.59 10.06
CA VAL A 214 19.21 -15.69 8.95
C VAL A 214 17.71 -15.51 8.77
N LEU A 215 16.98 -16.60 8.50
CA LEU A 215 15.53 -16.59 8.37
C LEU A 215 14.86 -16.15 9.68
N GLY A 216 15.44 -16.53 10.82
CA GLY A 216 14.90 -16.13 12.11
C GLY A 216 14.86 -14.62 12.29
N SER A 217 15.93 -13.91 11.96
CA SER A 217 16.00 -12.45 12.05
C SER A 217 14.96 -11.78 11.14
N VAL A 218 14.78 -12.30 9.92
CA VAL A 218 13.80 -11.80 8.95
C VAL A 218 12.38 -12.06 9.45
N LEU A 219 12.08 -13.29 9.88
CA LEU A 219 10.75 -13.65 10.39
C LEU A 219 10.38 -12.86 11.65
N ASP A 220 11.34 -12.58 12.53
CA ASP A 220 11.08 -11.77 13.74
C ASP A 220 10.76 -10.33 13.40
N ARG A 221 11.46 -9.72 12.42
CA ARG A 221 11.12 -8.39 11.90
C ARG A 221 9.74 -8.38 11.22
N LEU A 222 9.38 -9.46 10.53
CA LEU A 222 8.08 -9.61 9.86
C LEU A 222 6.92 -9.94 10.80
N LYS A 223 7.15 -10.23 12.09
CA LYS A 223 6.07 -10.43 13.09
C LYS A 223 5.29 -9.14 13.35
N TRP A 224 5.92 -7.99 13.18
CA TRP A 224 5.32 -6.69 13.46
C TRP A 224 4.42 -6.19 12.33
N LEU A 225 4.63 -6.64 11.08
CA LEU A 225 3.76 -6.30 9.94
C LEU A 225 2.35 -6.85 10.19
N PRO A 226 1.37 -5.98 10.53
CA PRO A 226 0.02 -6.43 10.78
C PRO A 226 -0.55 -6.93 9.45
N GLY A 227 -0.76 -8.23 9.31
CA GLY A 227 -1.58 -8.78 8.23
C GLY A 227 -3.07 -8.54 8.48
N ALA A 228 -3.43 -7.43 9.12
CA ALA A 228 -4.67 -7.24 9.87
C ALA A 228 -5.78 -6.53 9.08
N ASP A 229 -5.47 -5.92 7.93
CA ASP A 229 -6.50 -5.47 6.98
C ASP A 229 -6.91 -6.62 6.05
N ARG A 230 -7.36 -7.72 6.65
CA ARG A 230 -8.06 -8.77 5.91
C ARG A 230 -9.52 -8.41 5.90
N LEU A 231 -10.07 -8.21 4.71
CA LEU A 231 -11.50 -8.43 4.43
C LEU A 231 -11.81 -9.92 4.66
N ALA A 232 -11.84 -10.33 5.92
CA ALA A 232 -12.12 -11.69 6.35
C ALA A 232 -13.54 -11.74 6.92
N ALA A 233 -14.52 -11.94 6.04
CA ALA A 233 -15.80 -12.47 6.50
C ALA A 233 -15.58 -13.93 6.94
N PRO A 234 -16.13 -14.36 8.09
CA PRO A 234 -16.16 -15.78 8.46
C PRO A 234 -16.80 -16.61 7.35
N HIS A 235 -16.42 -17.88 7.25
CA HIS A 235 -17.11 -18.79 6.32
C HIS A 235 -18.56 -18.96 6.76
N ASP A 236 -19.48 -18.87 5.81
CA ASP A 236 -20.92 -18.97 6.03
C ASP A 236 -21.51 -19.85 4.93
N ASP A 237 -21.89 -21.07 5.31
CA ASP A 237 -22.37 -22.13 4.42
C ASP A 237 -23.83 -21.94 3.98
N ARG A 238 -24.51 -20.88 4.47
CA ARG A 238 -25.88 -20.57 4.03
C ARG A 238 -25.90 -20.17 2.55
N PRO A 239 -27.04 -20.37 1.87
CA PRO A 239 -27.22 -19.83 0.53
C PRO A 239 -26.89 -18.34 0.47
N ILE A 240 -26.26 -17.92 -0.63
CA ILE A 240 -25.88 -16.51 -0.83
C ILE A 240 -27.15 -15.69 -1.00
N ALA A 241 -27.40 -14.79 -0.06
CA ALA A 241 -28.51 -13.84 -0.10
C ALA A 241 -28.15 -12.64 0.79
N PRO A 242 -27.32 -11.71 0.28
CA PRO A 242 -26.80 -10.59 1.08
C PRO A 242 -27.86 -9.53 1.40
N LEU A 243 -28.97 -9.47 0.64
CA LEU A 243 -30.00 -8.44 0.74
C LEU A 243 -31.41 -9.02 0.96
N PRO A 244 -32.33 -8.24 1.57
CA PRO A 244 -32.07 -6.97 2.27
C PRO A 244 -31.22 -7.19 3.52
N VAL A 245 -30.33 -6.25 3.84
CA VAL A 245 -29.49 -6.31 5.06
C VAL A 245 -29.93 -5.23 6.04
N THR A 246 -30.13 -5.63 7.30
CA THR A 246 -30.53 -4.74 8.41
C THR A 246 -29.55 -4.85 9.56
N LEU A 247 -28.88 -3.75 9.89
CA LEU A 247 -28.11 -3.58 11.11
C LEU A 247 -29.07 -3.06 12.20
N ARG A 248 -29.08 -3.71 13.37
CA ARG A 248 -29.87 -3.31 14.54
C ARG A 248 -28.96 -3.09 15.74
N GLY A 249 -28.82 -1.83 16.15
CA GLY A 249 -27.90 -1.42 17.22
C GLY A 249 -26.47 -1.97 17.05
N ALA A 250 -26.02 -2.14 15.80
CA ALA A 250 -24.79 -2.86 15.52
C ALA A 250 -23.57 -2.04 15.95
N GLY A 251 -22.64 -2.67 16.68
CA GLY A 251 -21.38 -2.08 17.10
C GLY A 251 -20.19 -2.98 16.78
N PHE A 252 -19.02 -2.38 16.64
CA PHE A 252 -17.80 -3.12 16.33
C PHE A 252 -16.58 -2.51 17.01
N ARG A 253 -15.76 -3.37 17.63
CA ARG A 253 -14.49 -3.02 18.25
C ARG A 253 -13.38 -3.90 17.70
N TYR A 254 -12.32 -3.29 17.20
CA TYR A 254 -11.13 -4.03 16.75
C TYR A 254 -10.42 -4.72 17.94
N PRO A 255 -9.83 -5.91 17.74
CA PRO A 255 -9.07 -6.58 18.79
C PRO A 255 -7.96 -5.68 19.36
N GLY A 256 -7.93 -5.52 20.69
CA GLY A 256 -6.94 -4.68 21.38
C GLY A 256 -7.21 -3.17 21.33
N ALA A 257 -8.23 -2.71 20.60
CA ALA A 257 -8.59 -1.29 20.57
C ALA A 257 -9.28 -0.86 21.87
N ARG A 258 -8.97 0.36 22.34
CA ARG A 258 -9.61 0.96 23.53
C ARG A 258 -10.98 1.57 23.25
N ALA A 259 -11.24 1.95 22.00
CA ALA A 259 -12.49 2.57 21.58
C ALA A 259 -13.21 1.69 20.53
N ASP A 260 -14.53 1.79 20.47
CA ASP A 260 -15.33 1.15 19.43
C ASP A 260 -15.19 1.94 18.14
N ALA A 261 -15.12 1.24 17.02
CA ALA A 261 -15.15 1.84 15.70
C ALA A 261 -16.57 2.15 15.24
N LEU A 262 -17.56 1.37 15.71
CA LEU A 262 -18.99 1.60 15.48
C LEU A 262 -19.78 1.32 16.76
N ARG A 263 -20.85 2.08 16.98
CA ARG A 263 -21.74 2.01 18.13
C ARG A 263 -23.17 2.25 17.68
N ASP A 264 -24.06 1.34 18.02
CA ASP A 264 -25.51 1.54 17.90
C ASP A 264 -25.96 1.95 16.49
N ILE A 265 -25.46 1.23 15.48
CA ILE A 265 -25.80 1.50 14.08
C ILE A 265 -27.11 0.79 13.73
N ASP A 266 -28.12 1.58 13.40
CA ASP A 266 -29.36 1.13 12.76
C ASP A 266 -29.36 1.54 11.28
N LEU A 267 -29.33 0.55 10.39
CA LEU A 267 -29.30 0.78 8.95
C LEU A 267 -29.94 -0.39 8.20
N THR A 268 -30.83 -0.11 7.25
CA THR A 268 -31.40 -1.14 6.35
C THR A 268 -31.10 -0.78 4.92
N VAL A 269 -30.41 -1.64 4.18
CA VAL A 269 -30.17 -1.51 2.73
C VAL A 269 -31.04 -2.52 1.99
N ARG A 270 -31.83 -2.05 1.02
CA ARG A 270 -32.74 -2.87 0.22
C ARG A 270 -32.26 -3.00 -1.22
N VAL A 271 -32.73 -4.04 -1.90
CA VAL A 271 -32.50 -4.23 -3.35
C VAL A 271 -33.06 -3.02 -4.10
N GLY A 272 -32.33 -2.53 -5.10
CA GLY A 272 -32.70 -1.36 -5.89
C GLY A 272 -32.30 -0.01 -5.28
N GLU A 273 -31.77 0.03 -4.05
CA GLU A 273 -31.33 1.29 -3.42
C GLU A 273 -29.89 1.66 -3.82
N PHE A 274 -29.66 2.94 -4.13
CA PHE A 274 -28.36 3.59 -4.10
C PHE A 274 -28.19 4.39 -2.81
N VAL A 275 -27.31 3.94 -1.93
CA VAL A 275 -27.09 4.55 -0.60
C VAL A 275 -25.70 5.16 -0.52
N ALA A 276 -25.60 6.44 -0.16
CA ALA A 276 -24.32 7.06 0.15
C ALA A 276 -24.05 7.03 1.66
N VAL A 277 -22.84 6.69 2.07
CA VAL A 277 -22.35 6.80 3.44
C VAL A 277 -21.30 7.90 3.49
N VAL A 278 -21.57 8.94 4.27
CA VAL A 278 -20.70 10.12 4.38
C VAL A 278 -20.27 10.30 5.83
N GLY A 279 -19.01 10.66 6.04
CA GLY A 279 -18.48 10.91 7.37
C GLY A 279 -17.00 11.23 7.35
N HIS A 280 -16.51 11.77 8.47
CA HIS A 280 -15.10 12.11 8.67
C HIS A 280 -14.19 10.88 8.68
N ASN A 281 -12.88 11.09 8.59
CA ASN A 281 -11.93 9.99 8.74
C ASN A 281 -11.99 9.44 10.17
N GLY A 282 -11.92 8.12 10.31
CA GLY A 282 -12.10 7.47 11.62
C GLY A 282 -13.55 7.44 12.12
N SER A 283 -14.54 7.95 11.38
CA SER A 283 -15.95 7.86 11.80
C SER A 283 -16.54 6.44 11.76
N GLY A 284 -15.82 5.47 11.18
CA GLY A 284 -16.22 4.06 11.12
C GLY A 284 -16.70 3.58 9.76
N LYS A 285 -16.61 4.40 8.69
CA LYS A 285 -17.12 4.07 7.34
C LYS A 285 -16.62 2.73 6.81
N SER A 286 -15.31 2.50 6.80
CA SER A 286 -14.73 1.22 6.34
C SER A 286 -15.05 0.05 7.28
N THR A 287 -15.36 0.31 8.54
CA THR A 287 -15.86 -0.73 9.45
C THR A 287 -17.31 -1.09 9.10
N LEU A 288 -18.12 -0.11 8.71
CA LEU A 288 -19.51 -0.32 8.26
C LEU A 288 -19.54 -1.13 6.96
N THR A 289 -18.67 -0.82 6.00
CA THR A 289 -18.54 -1.61 4.75
C THR A 289 -18.17 -3.06 5.05
N ARG A 290 -17.26 -3.30 6.00
CA ARG A 290 -16.91 -4.66 6.44
C ARG A 290 -18.09 -5.40 7.06
N LEU A 291 -18.91 -4.76 7.91
CA LEU A 291 -20.13 -5.38 8.45
C LEU A 291 -21.13 -5.73 7.33
N LEU A 292 -21.33 -4.84 6.36
CA LEU A 292 -22.16 -5.09 5.19
C LEU A 292 -21.62 -6.25 4.34
N ALA A 293 -20.28 -6.35 4.20
CA ALA A 293 -19.58 -7.43 3.52
C ALA A 293 -19.55 -8.77 4.29
N GLY A 294 -20.11 -8.84 5.49
CA GLY A 294 -20.28 -10.10 6.25
C GLY A 294 -19.40 -10.25 7.48
N LEU A 295 -18.66 -9.21 7.88
CA LEU A 295 -17.97 -9.20 9.18
C LEU A 295 -19.02 -9.21 10.32
N PRO A 296 -18.92 -10.11 11.31
CA PRO A 296 -19.87 -10.14 12.42
C PRO A 296 -19.65 -8.94 13.34
N PRO A 297 -20.73 -8.36 13.90
CA PRO A 297 -20.61 -7.26 14.84
C PRO A 297 -20.10 -7.76 16.20
N THR A 298 -19.50 -6.86 16.98
CA THR A 298 -19.11 -7.14 18.38
C THR A 298 -20.29 -6.96 19.33
N SER A 299 -21.27 -6.12 18.97
CA SER A 299 -22.52 -5.88 19.70
C SER A 299 -23.67 -5.61 18.73
N GLY A 300 -24.92 -5.82 19.16
CA GLY A 300 -26.09 -5.71 18.28
C GLY A 300 -26.18 -6.86 17.28
N ALA A 301 -26.90 -6.66 16.17
CA ALA A 301 -27.14 -7.70 15.17
C ALA A 301 -27.07 -7.19 13.73
N VAL A 302 -26.71 -8.09 12.81
CA VAL A 302 -26.83 -7.89 11.36
C VAL A 302 -27.73 -8.99 10.80
N GLU A 303 -28.91 -8.62 10.33
CA GLU A 303 -29.95 -9.50 9.80
C GLU A 303 -29.92 -9.47 8.27
N ARG A 304 -29.92 -10.65 7.64
CA ARG A 304 -30.05 -10.85 6.19
C ARG A 304 -30.54 -12.28 5.91
N PRO A 305 -31.16 -12.58 4.76
CA PRO A 305 -31.73 -13.90 4.49
C PRO A 305 -30.71 -15.04 4.42
N GLY A 306 -29.48 -14.76 3.99
CA GLY A 306 -28.43 -15.77 3.82
C GLY A 306 -27.03 -15.21 4.00
N SER A 307 -26.04 -15.86 3.40
CA SER A 307 -24.64 -15.42 3.46
C SER A 307 -24.44 -14.09 2.72
N ALA A 308 -23.50 -13.27 3.18
CA ALA A 308 -23.05 -12.08 2.46
C ALA A 308 -22.40 -12.45 1.12
N GLY A 309 -21.81 -13.66 1.01
CA GLY A 309 -21.20 -14.15 -0.22
C GLY A 309 -20.14 -13.21 -0.79
N LEU A 310 -19.27 -12.63 0.04
CA LEU A 310 -18.24 -11.70 -0.43
C LEU A 310 -17.40 -12.32 -1.55
N GLY A 311 -17.42 -11.72 -2.74
CA GLY A 311 -16.71 -12.19 -3.93
C GLY A 311 -17.33 -13.42 -4.59
N HIS A 312 -18.48 -13.92 -4.15
CA HIS A 312 -19.18 -15.00 -4.83
C HIS A 312 -20.23 -14.47 -5.82
N LEU A 313 -20.63 -15.32 -6.77
CA LEU A 313 -21.70 -15.03 -7.72
C LEU A 313 -22.99 -14.65 -6.98
N ARG A 314 -23.64 -13.54 -7.37
CA ARG A 314 -24.85 -12.99 -6.69
C ARG A 314 -24.65 -12.55 -5.23
N GLY A 315 -23.42 -12.53 -4.73
CA GLY A 315 -23.11 -12.08 -3.38
C GLY A 315 -22.79 -10.59 -3.30
N THR A 316 -21.94 -10.24 -2.34
CA THR A 316 -21.41 -8.87 -2.17
C THR A 316 -20.11 -8.70 -2.97
N ALA A 317 -19.98 -7.62 -3.73
CA ALA A 317 -18.73 -7.18 -4.35
C ALA A 317 -18.24 -5.88 -3.72
N MET A 318 -16.92 -5.67 -3.72
CA MET A 318 -16.31 -4.44 -3.21
C MET A 318 -15.37 -3.82 -4.24
N VAL A 319 -15.52 -2.52 -4.44
CA VAL A 319 -14.60 -1.67 -5.19
C VAL A 319 -13.91 -0.78 -4.17
N LEU A 320 -12.60 -0.93 -4.03
CA LEU A 320 -11.77 -0.28 -3.02
C LEU A 320 -11.21 1.06 -3.52
N GLN A 321 -10.70 1.83 -2.58
CA GLN A 321 -10.08 3.13 -2.81
C GLN A 321 -8.93 3.12 -3.83
N ARG A 322 -8.17 2.02 -3.89
CA ARG A 322 -6.99 1.87 -4.76
C ARG A 322 -7.26 0.76 -5.78
N PRO A 323 -7.70 1.09 -7.01
CA PRO A 323 -8.09 0.08 -7.99
C PRO A 323 -6.90 -0.79 -8.41
N GLU A 324 -5.67 -0.25 -8.37
CA GLU A 324 -4.43 -0.98 -8.70
C GLU A 324 -4.19 -2.16 -7.76
N SER A 325 -4.74 -2.12 -6.54
CA SER A 325 -4.66 -3.24 -5.59
C SER A 325 -5.63 -4.38 -5.90
N GLN A 326 -6.58 -4.16 -6.80
CA GLN A 326 -7.59 -5.14 -7.23
C GLN A 326 -7.38 -5.63 -8.66
N THR A 327 -6.58 -4.94 -9.46
CA THR A 327 -6.16 -5.36 -10.81
C THR A 327 -5.12 -6.47 -10.70
N LEU A 328 -5.42 -7.62 -11.31
CA LEU A 328 -4.59 -8.83 -11.28
C LEU A 328 -4.25 -9.33 -12.69
N GLY A 329 -5.13 -9.11 -13.67
CA GLY A 329 -4.93 -9.44 -15.07
C GLY A 329 -3.94 -8.49 -15.77
N VAL A 330 -3.20 -9.03 -16.73
CA VAL A 330 -2.32 -8.22 -17.61
C VAL A 330 -3.16 -7.46 -18.63
N LEU A 331 -4.13 -8.14 -19.25
CA LEU A 331 -5.09 -7.53 -20.16
C LEU A 331 -6.37 -7.15 -19.42
N VAL A 332 -7.03 -6.09 -19.91
CA VAL A 332 -8.31 -5.62 -19.38
C VAL A 332 -9.38 -6.72 -19.42
N ALA A 333 -9.48 -7.47 -20.52
CA ALA A 333 -10.46 -8.54 -20.65
C ALA A 333 -10.22 -9.68 -19.63
N ASP A 334 -8.95 -10.06 -19.43
CA ASP A 334 -8.55 -11.09 -18.48
C ASP A 334 -8.85 -10.70 -17.03
N ASP A 335 -8.67 -9.40 -16.71
CA ASP A 335 -8.94 -8.87 -15.37
C ASP A 335 -10.43 -8.92 -15.01
N VAL A 336 -11.32 -8.65 -15.97
CA VAL A 336 -12.79 -8.68 -15.77
C VAL A 336 -13.27 -10.05 -15.28
N VAL A 337 -12.73 -11.13 -15.85
CA VAL A 337 -13.12 -12.51 -15.50
C VAL A 337 -12.21 -13.13 -14.44
N TRP A 338 -11.28 -12.36 -13.87
CA TRP A 338 -10.27 -12.89 -12.98
C TRP A 338 -10.87 -13.51 -11.71
N GLY A 339 -10.45 -14.76 -11.44
CA GLY A 339 -10.90 -15.53 -10.29
C GLY A 339 -12.30 -16.15 -10.43
N LEU A 340 -12.94 -16.02 -11.60
CA LEU A 340 -14.14 -16.81 -11.92
C LEU A 340 -13.76 -18.25 -12.30
N PRO A 341 -14.61 -19.25 -11.95
CA PRO A 341 -14.56 -20.57 -12.56
C PRO A 341 -14.60 -20.49 -14.10
N ALA A 342 -13.90 -21.40 -14.79
CA ALA A 342 -13.70 -21.31 -16.24
C ALA A 342 -15.01 -21.37 -17.05
N ASP A 343 -15.99 -22.14 -16.57
CA ASP A 343 -17.34 -22.22 -17.10
C ASP A 343 -18.06 -20.86 -17.01
N LEU A 344 -18.03 -20.24 -15.83
CA LEU A 344 -18.64 -18.92 -15.63
C LEU A 344 -17.90 -17.83 -16.42
N ALA A 345 -16.56 -17.87 -16.45
CA ALA A 345 -15.75 -16.92 -17.20
C ALA A 345 -16.10 -16.93 -18.70
N ALA A 346 -16.36 -18.11 -19.27
CA ALA A 346 -16.75 -18.26 -20.68
C ALA A 346 -18.15 -17.70 -20.99
N GLU A 347 -19.04 -17.59 -20.00
CA GLU A 347 -20.38 -17.02 -20.16
C GLU A 347 -20.42 -15.49 -20.01
N VAL A 348 -19.35 -14.87 -19.51
CA VAL A 348 -19.32 -13.42 -19.28
C VAL A 348 -19.17 -12.68 -20.61
N ASP A 349 -20.14 -11.81 -20.93
CA ASP A 349 -20.00 -10.82 -22.01
C ASP A 349 -19.06 -9.69 -21.56
N VAL A 350 -17.76 -9.93 -21.68
CA VAL A 350 -16.70 -8.98 -21.30
C VAL A 350 -16.84 -7.67 -22.08
N SER A 351 -17.12 -7.74 -23.38
CA SER A 351 -17.29 -6.55 -24.22
C SER A 351 -18.51 -5.72 -23.80
N GLY A 352 -19.63 -6.38 -23.46
CA GLY A 352 -20.82 -5.73 -22.92
C GLY A 352 -20.55 -5.01 -21.59
N LEU A 353 -19.86 -5.67 -20.65
CA LEU A 353 -19.49 -5.07 -19.36
C LEU A 353 -18.54 -3.88 -19.51
N LEU A 354 -17.52 -4.02 -20.37
CA LEU A 354 -16.59 -2.92 -20.66
C LEU A 354 -17.32 -1.73 -21.27
N ARG A 355 -18.26 -1.96 -22.20
CA ARG A 355 -19.11 -0.90 -22.74
C ARG A 355 -19.97 -0.24 -21.67
N GLU A 356 -20.56 -1.02 -20.77
CA GLU A 356 -21.41 -0.52 -19.69
C GLU A 356 -20.66 0.46 -18.77
N VAL A 357 -19.39 0.18 -18.48
CA VAL A 357 -18.56 1.04 -17.61
C VAL A 357 -17.84 2.16 -18.37
N GLY A 358 -17.95 2.22 -19.71
CA GLY A 358 -17.32 3.24 -20.56
C GLY A 358 -15.88 2.93 -20.99
N LEU A 359 -15.52 1.64 -21.07
CA LEU A 359 -14.22 1.11 -21.51
C LEU A 359 -14.35 0.30 -22.82
N ASP A 360 -15.31 0.64 -23.69
CA ASP A 360 -15.55 -0.05 -24.96
C ASP A 360 -14.28 -0.15 -25.80
N GLY A 361 -14.04 -1.33 -26.40
CA GLY A 361 -12.85 -1.61 -27.22
C GLY A 361 -11.51 -1.72 -26.47
N MET A 362 -11.47 -1.59 -25.13
CA MET A 362 -10.22 -1.65 -24.36
C MET A 362 -9.79 -3.06 -23.93
N GLY A 363 -10.49 -4.12 -24.32
CA GLY A 363 -10.26 -5.49 -23.82
C GLY A 363 -8.82 -6.00 -23.99
N GLU A 364 -8.18 -5.68 -25.11
CA GLU A 364 -6.80 -6.07 -25.45
C GLU A 364 -5.74 -5.10 -24.88
N LYS A 365 -6.15 -4.06 -24.17
CA LYS A 365 -5.23 -3.08 -23.60
C LYS A 365 -4.58 -3.65 -22.34
N GLU A 366 -3.31 -3.34 -22.10
CA GLU A 366 -2.64 -3.68 -20.86
C GLU A 366 -3.16 -2.83 -19.69
N THR A 367 -3.50 -3.47 -18.58
CA THR A 367 -4.06 -2.82 -17.39
C THR A 367 -3.12 -1.77 -16.77
N ALA A 368 -1.81 -1.97 -16.90
CA ALA A 368 -0.78 -1.04 -16.44
C ALA A 368 -0.79 0.30 -17.20
N THR A 369 -1.41 0.37 -18.38
CA THR A 369 -1.47 1.59 -19.22
C THR A 369 -2.77 2.38 -19.04
N LEU A 370 -3.66 1.93 -18.17
CA LEU A 370 -4.91 2.62 -17.86
C LEU A 370 -4.66 3.81 -16.94
N SER A 371 -5.46 4.88 -17.11
CA SER A 371 -5.53 5.95 -16.12
C SER A 371 -6.23 5.48 -14.84
N GLY A 372 -6.03 6.15 -13.70
CA GLY A 372 -6.69 5.77 -12.43
C GLY A 372 -8.23 5.72 -12.54
N GLY A 373 -8.84 6.67 -13.26
CA GLY A 373 -10.28 6.63 -13.53
C GLY A 373 -10.72 5.46 -14.41
N GLN A 374 -9.88 5.04 -15.38
CA GLN A 374 -10.12 3.84 -16.18
C GLN A 374 -9.96 2.56 -15.34
N GLN A 375 -8.96 2.51 -14.45
CA GLN A 375 -8.76 1.39 -13.53
C GLN A 375 -9.94 1.24 -12.56
N GLN A 376 -10.51 2.36 -12.08
CA GLN A 376 -11.70 2.30 -11.24
C GLN A 376 -12.91 1.71 -11.96
N ARG A 377 -13.13 2.11 -13.22
CA ARG A 377 -14.19 1.54 -14.07
C ARG A 377 -13.96 0.07 -14.37
N LEU A 378 -12.70 -0.34 -14.57
CA LEU A 378 -12.33 -1.74 -14.72
C LEU A 378 -12.67 -2.54 -13.45
N ALA A 379 -12.36 -2.01 -12.27
CA ALA A 379 -12.72 -2.63 -10.99
C ALA A 379 -14.25 -2.79 -10.85
N VAL A 380 -15.03 -1.81 -11.31
CA VAL A 380 -16.51 -1.93 -11.38
C VAL A 380 -16.92 -3.03 -12.37
N ALA A 381 -16.33 -3.10 -13.56
CA ALA A 381 -16.63 -4.17 -14.53
C ALA A 381 -16.31 -5.57 -13.99
N ALA A 382 -15.15 -5.75 -13.35
CA ALA A 382 -14.76 -6.99 -12.70
C ALA A 382 -15.70 -7.38 -11.56
N ALA A 383 -16.21 -6.38 -10.81
CA ALA A 383 -17.24 -6.61 -9.79
C ALA A 383 -18.57 -7.07 -10.43
N LEU A 384 -19.00 -6.42 -11.52
CA LEU A 384 -20.23 -6.74 -12.25
C LEU A 384 -20.21 -8.12 -12.93
N ALA A 385 -19.03 -8.63 -13.32
CA ALA A 385 -18.88 -9.97 -13.88
C ALA A 385 -19.40 -11.07 -12.94
N ARG A 386 -19.43 -10.83 -11.62
CA ARG A 386 -19.99 -11.72 -10.60
C ARG A 386 -21.48 -11.53 -10.34
N ARG A 387 -22.15 -10.67 -11.12
CA ARG A 387 -23.59 -10.32 -11.00
C ARG A 387 -23.99 -10.05 -9.53
N PRO A 388 -23.30 -9.14 -8.81
CA PRO A 388 -23.45 -8.99 -7.37
C PRO A 388 -24.86 -8.48 -7.02
N ALA A 389 -25.42 -8.97 -5.90
CA ALA A 389 -26.65 -8.40 -5.35
C ALA A 389 -26.37 -7.16 -4.50
N LEU A 390 -25.17 -7.02 -3.94
CA LEU A 390 -24.74 -5.82 -3.22
C LEU A 390 -23.36 -5.38 -3.72
N LEU A 391 -23.25 -4.16 -4.23
CA LEU A 391 -21.97 -3.56 -4.61
C LEU A 391 -21.61 -2.47 -3.60
N ILE A 392 -20.43 -2.57 -2.98
CA ILE A 392 -19.92 -1.55 -2.06
C ILE A 392 -18.73 -0.85 -2.72
N ALA A 393 -18.85 0.45 -2.98
CA ALA A 393 -17.79 1.30 -3.48
C ALA A 393 -17.19 2.09 -2.30
N ASP A 394 -16.07 1.62 -1.75
CA ASP A 394 -15.42 2.21 -0.57
C ASP A 394 -14.38 3.26 -1.00
N GLU A 395 -14.77 4.54 -0.99
CA GLU A 395 -13.95 5.68 -1.45
C GLU A 395 -13.45 5.54 -2.90
N ALA A 396 -14.24 4.86 -3.74
CA ALA A 396 -13.94 4.60 -5.14
C ALA A 396 -13.81 5.87 -6.01
N THR A 397 -14.32 7.01 -5.54
CA THR A 397 -14.22 8.30 -6.23
C THR A 397 -12.98 9.10 -5.87
N SER A 398 -12.18 8.62 -4.92
CA SER A 398 -10.93 9.27 -4.54
C SER A 398 -9.88 9.09 -5.65
N MET A 399 -8.98 10.07 -5.80
CA MET A 399 -7.87 10.02 -6.79
C MET A 399 -8.30 10.08 -8.28
N ILE A 400 -9.56 10.41 -8.58
CA ILE A 400 -10.06 10.66 -9.94
C ILE A 400 -10.30 12.16 -10.13
N ASP A 401 -10.08 12.67 -11.34
CA ASP A 401 -10.39 14.06 -11.66
C ASP A 401 -11.91 14.35 -11.56
N PRO A 402 -12.33 15.62 -11.45
CA PRO A 402 -13.73 15.97 -11.23
C PRO A 402 -14.70 15.52 -12.33
N GLU A 403 -14.26 15.39 -13.57
CA GLU A 403 -15.09 14.91 -14.68
C GLU A 403 -15.25 13.39 -14.59
N GLY A 404 -14.13 12.66 -14.52
CA GLY A 404 -14.14 11.21 -14.33
C GLY A 404 -14.89 10.76 -13.07
N ARG A 405 -14.83 11.54 -11.98
CA ARG A 405 -15.60 11.30 -10.75
C ARG A 405 -17.09 11.40 -10.99
N ARG A 406 -17.56 12.47 -11.65
CA ARG A 406 -18.98 12.67 -11.94
C ARG A 406 -19.54 11.52 -12.78
N ASP A 407 -18.79 11.11 -13.79
CA ASP A 407 -19.19 10.00 -14.65
C ASP A 407 -19.23 8.67 -13.90
N LEU A 408 -18.27 8.40 -12.99
CA LEU A 408 -18.28 7.20 -12.16
C LEU A 408 -19.46 7.18 -11.19
N VAL A 409 -19.76 8.31 -10.54
CA VAL A 409 -20.92 8.43 -9.64
C VAL A 409 -22.22 8.21 -10.44
N ALA A 410 -22.34 8.81 -11.63
CA ALA A 410 -23.49 8.60 -12.51
C ALA A 410 -23.62 7.14 -12.95
N LEU A 411 -22.51 6.47 -13.26
CA LEU A 411 -22.47 5.04 -13.56
C LEU A 411 -23.01 4.22 -12.39
N LEU A 412 -22.47 4.43 -11.18
CA LEU A 412 -22.85 3.71 -9.95
C LEU A 412 -24.32 3.94 -9.60
N ALA A 413 -24.81 5.18 -9.70
CA ALA A 413 -26.21 5.53 -9.46
C ALA A 413 -27.17 4.83 -10.43
N GLY A 414 -26.73 4.57 -11.67
CA GLY A 414 -27.52 3.88 -12.68
C GLY A 414 -27.49 2.35 -12.61
N LEU A 415 -26.67 1.74 -11.75
CA LEU A 415 -26.58 0.28 -11.65
C LEU A 415 -27.82 -0.39 -11.02
N PRO A 416 -28.41 0.11 -9.91
CA PRO A 416 -29.60 -0.51 -9.31
C PRO A 416 -30.83 -0.54 -10.22
N ALA A 417 -30.90 0.35 -11.22
CA ALA A 417 -31.98 0.36 -12.21
C ALA A 417 -31.78 -0.67 -13.34
N ARG A 418 -30.53 -1.07 -13.61
CA ARG A 418 -30.16 -2.00 -14.69
C ARG A 418 -29.97 -3.44 -14.19
N HIS A 419 -29.63 -3.59 -12.92
CA HIS A 419 -29.33 -4.86 -12.28
C HIS A 419 -30.14 -5.00 -11.00
N GLU A 420 -30.58 -6.20 -10.66
CA GLU A 420 -31.25 -6.51 -9.39
C GLU A 420 -30.27 -6.45 -8.20
N MET A 421 -29.76 -5.26 -7.89
CA MET A 421 -28.75 -5.04 -6.87
C MET A 421 -29.00 -3.77 -6.05
N ALA A 422 -28.28 -3.63 -4.95
CA ALA A 422 -28.10 -2.36 -4.25
C ALA A 422 -26.65 -1.89 -4.38
N VAL A 423 -26.45 -0.58 -4.36
CA VAL A 423 -25.12 0.04 -4.38
C VAL A 423 -24.94 0.88 -3.12
N VAL A 424 -23.83 0.68 -2.41
CA VAL A 424 -23.42 1.50 -1.27
C VAL A 424 -22.14 2.24 -1.63
N LEU A 425 -22.22 3.56 -1.78
CA LEU A 425 -21.07 4.43 -2.03
C LEU A 425 -20.60 5.05 -0.71
N VAL A 426 -19.38 4.75 -0.29
CA VAL A 426 -18.69 5.51 0.76
C VAL A 426 -17.95 6.65 0.10
N THR A 427 -18.26 7.88 0.50
CA THR A 427 -17.61 9.08 -0.02
C THR A 427 -17.49 10.13 1.07
N HIS A 428 -16.51 11.01 0.93
CA HIS A 428 -16.36 12.20 1.76
C HIS A 428 -16.82 13.47 1.02
N HIS A 429 -17.30 13.35 -0.22
CA HIS A 429 -17.79 14.46 -1.04
C HIS A 429 -19.31 14.51 -1.02
N GLU A 430 -19.88 15.62 -0.54
CA GLU A 430 -21.33 15.81 -0.52
C GLU A 430 -21.94 15.81 -1.93
N ALA A 431 -21.20 16.28 -2.94
CA ALA A 431 -21.64 16.27 -4.33
C ALA A 431 -21.84 14.84 -4.87
N ASP A 432 -20.98 13.89 -4.46
CA ASP A 432 -21.13 12.48 -4.83
C ASP A 432 -22.34 11.86 -4.12
N ALA A 433 -22.52 12.20 -2.84
CA ALA A 433 -23.63 11.71 -2.02
C ALA A 433 -25.00 12.22 -2.48
N ALA A 434 -25.05 13.40 -3.12
CA ALA A 434 -26.28 13.99 -3.64
C ALA A 434 -26.92 13.16 -4.78
N ALA A 435 -26.15 12.27 -5.42
CA ALA A 435 -26.67 11.36 -6.43
C ALA A 435 -27.39 10.13 -5.83
N ALA A 436 -27.28 9.90 -4.52
CA ALA A 436 -27.87 8.75 -3.85
C ALA A 436 -29.36 8.94 -3.50
N ASP A 437 -30.11 7.84 -3.54
CA ASP A 437 -31.51 7.81 -3.08
C ASP A 437 -31.62 8.14 -1.59
N ARG A 438 -30.57 7.79 -0.84
CA ARG A 438 -30.48 8.06 0.60
C ARG A 438 -29.03 8.26 1.04
N VAL A 439 -28.81 9.28 1.88
CA VAL A 439 -27.53 9.58 2.50
C VAL A 439 -27.55 9.18 3.98
N VAL A 440 -26.54 8.43 4.41
CA VAL A 440 -26.29 8.03 5.79
C VAL A 440 -25.08 8.79 6.30
N HIS A 441 -25.29 9.66 7.27
CA HIS A 441 -24.22 10.42 7.89
C HIS A 441 -23.65 9.67 9.09
N LEU A 442 -22.34 9.51 9.14
CA LEU A 442 -21.61 8.77 10.18
C LEU A 442 -20.60 9.70 10.88
N ALA A 443 -20.74 9.85 12.19
CA ALA A 443 -19.84 10.62 13.04
C ALA A 443 -19.53 9.85 14.33
N GLU A 444 -18.26 9.79 14.73
CA GLU A 444 -17.80 9.11 15.97
C GLU A 444 -18.36 7.69 16.16
N GLY A 445 -18.49 6.93 15.06
CA GLY A 445 -19.00 5.57 15.07
C GLY A 445 -20.52 5.45 15.18
N ARG A 446 -21.30 6.53 15.07
CA ARG A 446 -22.78 6.55 15.14
C ARG A 446 -23.40 7.18 13.90
N THR A 447 -24.63 6.78 13.58
CA THR A 447 -25.44 7.47 12.57
C THR A 447 -25.98 8.78 13.15
N VAL A 448 -25.81 9.89 12.42
CA VAL A 448 -26.32 11.21 12.80
C VAL A 448 -27.31 11.73 11.75
N GLY A 449 -28.25 12.59 12.14
CA GLY A 449 -29.26 13.12 11.19
C GLY A 449 -28.68 14.06 10.14
N ARG A 450 -27.64 14.82 10.51
CA ARG A 450 -26.87 15.67 9.62
C ARG A 450 -25.48 15.84 10.18
N LEU A 451 -24.47 15.90 9.33
CA LEU A 451 -23.16 16.39 9.74
C LEU A 451 -23.22 17.94 9.86
N PRO A 452 -22.55 18.54 10.84
CA PRO A 452 -22.59 19.99 11.06
C PRO A 452 -22.01 20.75 9.86
N ALA A 453 -22.72 21.76 9.37
CA ALA A 453 -22.25 22.64 8.29
C ALA A 453 -20.87 23.24 8.64
N TRP A 454 -19.94 23.18 7.69
CA TRP A 454 -18.52 23.35 7.95
C TRP A 454 -18.18 24.84 7.85
N PRO A 455 -17.42 25.37 8.82
CA PRO A 455 -17.04 26.77 8.80
C PRO A 455 -16.13 27.05 7.60
N HIS A 456 -16.55 27.97 6.73
CA HIS A 456 -15.66 28.55 5.73
C HIS A 456 -14.65 29.44 6.45
N PRO A 457 -13.34 29.36 6.11
CA PRO A 457 -12.35 30.22 6.72
C PRO A 457 -12.68 31.68 6.43
N VAL A 458 -12.95 32.44 7.49
CA VAL A 458 -13.13 33.89 7.42
C VAL A 458 -11.74 34.48 7.14
N ARG A 459 -11.58 35.13 5.98
CA ARG A 459 -10.36 35.93 5.69
C ARG A 459 -10.18 36.95 6.81
N ASP A 460 -8.99 37.01 7.45
CA ASP A 460 -8.66 38.13 8.33
C ASP A 460 -8.37 39.37 7.46
N PRO A 461 -9.15 40.46 7.61
CA PRO A 461 -8.90 41.71 6.88
C PRO A 461 -7.60 42.43 7.29
N ARG A 462 -6.88 42.02 8.34
CA ARG A 462 -5.64 42.68 8.84
C ARG A 462 -4.38 42.18 8.14
N ARG A 463 -4.41 42.11 6.82
CA ARG A 463 -3.34 41.53 6.01
C ARG A 463 -2.10 42.43 5.92
N ARG A 464 -0.91 41.82 5.94
CA ARG A 464 0.33 42.54 5.58
C ARG A 464 0.34 42.85 4.07
N PRO A 465 0.80 44.04 3.63
CA PRO A 465 0.90 44.36 2.21
C PRO A 465 1.84 43.40 1.47
N MET A 466 1.47 43.00 0.25
CA MET A 466 2.32 42.17 -0.60
C MET A 466 3.61 42.91 -0.98
N GLY A 467 4.75 42.24 -0.86
CA GLY A 467 6.06 42.81 -1.14
C GLY A 467 6.39 42.90 -2.63
N ALA A 468 7.67 43.10 -2.94
CA ALA A 468 8.21 43.01 -4.30
C ALA A 468 8.12 41.58 -4.86
N PRO A 469 8.21 41.40 -6.20
CA PRO A 469 8.39 40.09 -6.82
C PRO A 469 9.52 39.28 -6.16
N ILE A 470 9.25 38.01 -5.86
CA ILE A 470 10.23 37.10 -5.28
C ILE A 470 10.56 35.93 -6.20
N LEU A 471 9.60 35.46 -6.99
CA LEU A 471 9.77 34.37 -7.96
C LEU A 471 9.30 34.83 -9.33
N GLU A 472 10.14 34.65 -10.35
CA GLU A 472 9.87 35.03 -11.73
C GLU A 472 10.18 33.89 -12.70
N LEU A 473 9.21 33.51 -13.50
CA LEU A 473 9.31 32.55 -14.61
C LEU A 473 9.11 33.32 -15.91
N ARG A 474 10.06 33.17 -16.85
CA ARG A 474 10.04 33.85 -18.15
C ARG A 474 10.33 32.85 -19.27
N ASP A 475 9.38 32.72 -20.20
CA ASP A 475 9.31 31.77 -21.30
C ASP A 475 9.72 30.33 -20.90
N VAL A 476 9.26 29.87 -19.74
CA VAL A 476 9.64 28.55 -19.23
C VAL A 476 9.01 27.44 -20.07
N ARG A 477 9.86 26.62 -20.70
CA ARG A 477 9.47 25.43 -21.47
C ARG A 477 10.17 24.22 -20.91
N HIS A 478 9.51 23.07 -20.92
CA HIS A 478 10.13 21.82 -20.49
C HIS A 478 9.59 20.65 -21.29
N THR A 479 10.51 19.78 -21.71
CA THR A 479 10.23 18.56 -22.46
C THR A 479 11.03 17.41 -21.86
N TYR A 480 10.33 16.35 -21.46
CA TYR A 480 10.96 15.12 -20.96
C TYR A 480 11.52 14.27 -22.12
N ASN A 481 12.59 13.53 -21.83
CA ASN A 481 13.21 12.56 -22.76
C ASN A 481 13.50 13.13 -24.16
N ARG A 482 13.94 14.39 -24.21
CA ARG A 482 14.20 15.13 -25.44
C ARG A 482 15.16 14.37 -26.36
N GLY A 483 14.80 14.25 -27.64
CA GLY A 483 15.61 13.54 -28.62
C GLY A 483 15.48 12.01 -28.57
N THR A 484 14.49 11.49 -27.86
CA THR A 484 14.14 10.05 -27.86
C THR A 484 12.73 9.83 -28.42
N PRO A 485 12.36 8.60 -28.82
CA PRO A 485 10.99 8.29 -29.22
C PRO A 485 9.91 8.54 -28.15
N TRP A 486 10.32 8.71 -26.87
CA TRP A 486 9.43 8.99 -25.74
C TRP A 486 9.42 10.48 -25.35
N GLU A 487 9.79 11.36 -26.27
CA GLU A 487 9.76 12.81 -26.05
C GLU A 487 8.35 13.29 -25.67
N ALA A 488 8.23 13.94 -24.52
CA ALA A 488 6.96 14.38 -23.97
C ALA A 488 7.04 15.86 -23.53
N PRO A 489 6.48 16.80 -24.30
CA PRO A 489 6.45 18.20 -23.91
C PRO A 489 5.47 18.42 -22.75
N ALA A 490 5.90 19.14 -21.72
CA ALA A 490 5.14 19.35 -20.49
C ALA A 490 4.75 20.82 -20.27
N LEU A 491 5.62 21.77 -20.61
CA LEU A 491 5.39 23.21 -20.45
C LEU A 491 5.74 23.98 -21.73
N HIS A 492 4.92 24.97 -22.08
CA HIS A 492 4.96 25.68 -23.36
C HIS A 492 4.99 27.20 -23.19
N GLY A 493 6.06 27.73 -22.59
CA GLY A 493 6.31 29.17 -22.52
C GLY A 493 5.53 29.81 -21.38
N VAL A 494 5.73 29.28 -20.18
CA VAL A 494 5.06 29.74 -18.96
C VAL A 494 5.68 31.05 -18.49
N GLU A 495 4.83 32.07 -18.35
CA GLU A 495 5.13 33.38 -17.76
C GLU A 495 4.40 33.50 -16.42
N LEU A 496 5.14 33.62 -15.33
CA LEU A 496 4.55 33.70 -13.99
C LEU A 496 5.41 34.55 -13.05
N THR A 497 4.79 35.44 -12.30
CA THR A 497 5.46 36.25 -11.27
C THR A 497 4.73 36.10 -9.95
N VAL A 498 5.43 35.76 -8.88
CA VAL A 498 4.88 35.65 -7.51
C VAL A 498 5.56 36.67 -6.61
N ARG A 499 4.77 37.38 -5.81
CA ARG A 499 5.22 38.43 -4.90
C ARG A 499 5.44 37.88 -3.49
N ARG A 500 6.33 38.52 -2.72
CA ARG A 500 6.56 38.12 -1.33
C ARG A 500 5.27 38.25 -0.50
N GLY A 501 4.88 37.18 0.18
CA GLY A 501 3.64 37.08 0.98
C GLY A 501 2.36 36.84 0.17
N GLU A 502 2.49 36.57 -1.14
CA GLU A 502 1.38 36.11 -1.99
C GLU A 502 1.05 34.65 -1.70
N ALA A 503 -0.24 34.32 -1.67
CA ALA A 503 -0.76 32.96 -1.79
C ALA A 503 -1.34 32.78 -3.21
N LEU A 504 -0.65 32.06 -4.07
CA LEU A 504 -1.08 31.79 -5.45
C LEU A 504 -1.70 30.40 -5.55
N LEU A 505 -2.87 30.26 -6.15
CA LEU A 505 -3.47 28.98 -6.51
C LEU A 505 -3.17 28.66 -7.98
N VAL A 506 -2.67 27.45 -8.26
CA VAL A 506 -2.48 26.91 -9.61
C VAL A 506 -3.44 25.74 -9.82
N VAL A 507 -4.35 25.87 -10.78
CA VAL A 507 -5.42 24.90 -11.06
C VAL A 507 -5.23 24.32 -12.47
N GLY A 508 -5.52 23.04 -12.65
CA GLY A 508 -5.48 22.40 -13.97
C GLY A 508 -5.81 20.91 -13.91
N GLY A 509 -6.23 20.32 -15.03
CA GLY A 509 -6.49 18.88 -15.14
C GLY A 509 -5.25 18.00 -14.99
N ASN A 510 -5.42 16.69 -14.92
CA ASN A 510 -4.30 15.74 -14.96
C ASN A 510 -3.51 15.89 -16.26
N GLY A 511 -2.18 15.82 -16.18
CA GLY A 511 -1.31 15.99 -17.35
C GLY A 511 -1.11 17.44 -17.82
N SER A 512 -1.70 18.46 -17.18
CA SER A 512 -1.55 19.85 -17.63
C SER A 512 -0.18 20.50 -17.37
N GLY A 513 0.73 19.81 -16.66
CA GLY A 513 2.09 20.28 -16.35
C GLY A 513 2.29 20.85 -14.94
N LYS A 514 1.30 20.73 -14.03
CA LYS A 514 1.37 21.33 -12.67
C LYS A 514 2.56 20.83 -11.85
N SER A 515 2.76 19.51 -11.75
CA SER A 515 3.88 18.94 -10.99
C SER A 515 5.23 19.28 -11.62
N THR A 516 5.32 19.30 -12.96
CA THR A 516 6.52 19.77 -13.67
C THR A 516 6.82 21.23 -13.34
N LEU A 517 5.81 22.09 -13.32
CA LEU A 517 5.94 23.48 -12.91
C LEU A 517 6.41 23.59 -11.44
N ALA A 518 5.83 22.80 -10.53
CA ALA A 518 6.23 22.72 -9.13
C ALA A 518 7.71 22.38 -8.97
N TRP A 519 8.19 21.37 -9.71
CA TRP A 519 9.58 20.90 -9.65
C TRP A 519 10.56 21.93 -10.19
N ILE A 520 10.20 22.67 -11.26
CA ILE A 520 11.01 23.79 -11.76
C ILE A 520 11.07 24.93 -10.75
N ILE A 521 9.93 25.27 -10.11
CA ILE A 521 9.86 26.31 -9.08
C ILE A 521 10.64 25.93 -7.82
N ALA A 522 10.72 24.64 -7.49
CA ALA A 522 11.53 24.12 -6.40
C ALA A 522 13.03 23.96 -6.76
N GLY A 523 13.38 24.10 -8.04
CA GLY A 523 14.76 23.91 -8.52
C GLY A 523 15.19 22.44 -8.63
N LEU A 524 14.25 21.49 -8.57
CA LEU A 524 14.51 20.05 -8.68
C LEU A 524 14.84 19.64 -10.12
N ILE A 525 14.30 20.38 -11.10
CA ILE A 525 14.59 20.22 -12.52
C ILE A 525 14.84 21.58 -13.16
N GLU A 526 15.78 21.65 -14.09
CA GLU A 526 15.98 22.85 -14.91
C GLU A 526 14.99 22.84 -16.10
N PRO A 527 14.45 24.01 -16.48
CA PRO A 527 13.62 24.10 -17.68
C PRO A 527 14.47 23.85 -18.93
N SER A 528 13.87 23.24 -19.96
CA SER A 528 14.56 22.98 -21.24
C SER A 528 14.88 24.26 -22.00
N SER A 529 14.09 25.33 -21.78
CA SER A 529 14.40 26.70 -22.18
C SER A 529 13.66 27.71 -21.30
N GLY A 530 14.05 28.97 -21.36
CA GLY A 530 13.54 30.02 -20.48
C GLY A 530 14.30 30.09 -19.15
N ARG A 531 13.78 30.87 -18.19
CA ARG A 531 14.41 31.03 -16.87
C ARG A 531 13.40 31.07 -15.74
N CYS A 532 13.78 30.46 -14.61
CA CYS A 532 13.06 30.49 -13.34
C CYS A 532 14.02 31.05 -12.28
N GLU A 533 13.69 32.20 -11.70
CA GLU A 533 14.56 32.95 -10.78
C GLU A 533 13.87 33.23 -9.45
N LEU A 534 14.58 33.00 -8.35
CA LEU A 534 14.21 33.40 -7.00
C LEU A 534 15.11 34.55 -6.55
N GLY A 535 14.52 35.73 -6.34
CA GLY A 535 15.24 36.95 -5.96
C GLY A 535 16.30 37.37 -6.99
N GLY A 536 16.02 37.17 -8.29
CA GLY A 536 16.90 37.52 -9.40
C GLY A 536 18.07 36.55 -9.63
N LYS A 537 18.06 35.38 -9.01
CA LYS A 537 19.04 34.31 -9.24
C LYS A 537 18.35 33.01 -9.64
N PRO A 538 18.95 32.16 -10.49
CA PRO A 538 18.35 30.89 -10.88
C PRO A 538 17.99 30.03 -9.66
N VAL A 539 16.79 29.46 -9.66
CA VAL A 539 16.31 28.61 -8.55
C VAL A 539 17.16 27.35 -8.40
N ALA A 540 17.57 26.72 -9.51
CA ALA A 540 18.38 25.50 -9.52
C ALA A 540 19.74 25.66 -8.78
N ARG A 541 20.21 26.89 -8.59
CA ARG A 541 21.44 27.21 -7.82
C ARG A 541 21.17 27.54 -6.35
N GLN A 542 19.94 27.43 -5.89
CA GLN A 542 19.45 27.86 -4.59
C GLN A 542 18.58 26.78 -3.93
N LEU A 543 19.01 25.51 -4.01
CA LEU A 543 18.31 24.37 -3.41
C LEU A 543 18.07 24.60 -1.90
N GLY A 544 16.85 24.30 -1.45
CA GLY A 544 16.39 24.54 -0.07
C GLY A 544 15.88 25.96 0.20
N ARG A 545 15.87 26.87 -0.80
CA ARG A 545 15.24 28.20 -0.69
C ARG A 545 13.78 28.22 -1.14
N VAL A 546 13.33 27.17 -1.81
CA VAL A 546 11.91 26.92 -2.10
C VAL A 546 11.62 25.52 -1.64
N GLU A 547 10.71 25.38 -0.69
CA GLU A 547 10.30 24.05 -0.19
C GLU A 547 9.12 23.52 -0.98
N LEU A 548 9.11 22.21 -1.22
CA LEU A 548 8.03 21.52 -1.91
C LEU A 548 7.44 20.48 -0.97
N ALA A 549 6.14 20.60 -0.66
CA ALA A 549 5.37 19.51 -0.09
C ALA A 549 4.74 18.70 -1.23
N PHE A 550 5.06 17.41 -1.30
CA PHE A 550 4.45 16.48 -2.25
C PHE A 550 3.08 16.01 -1.75
N GLN A 551 2.22 15.61 -2.70
CA GLN A 551 0.89 15.04 -2.45
C GLN A 551 0.91 13.93 -1.40
N HIS A 552 1.90 13.03 -1.50
CA HIS A 552 2.13 11.95 -0.55
C HIS A 552 3.17 12.35 0.50
N SER A 553 2.79 13.20 1.44
CA SER A 553 3.70 13.78 2.44
C SER A 553 4.48 12.74 3.26
N ARG A 554 3.91 11.54 3.46
CA ARG A 554 4.59 10.43 4.14
C ARG A 554 5.83 9.93 3.38
N LEU A 555 5.89 10.06 2.06
CA LEU A 555 7.08 9.71 1.27
C LEU A 555 8.24 10.70 1.46
N GLN A 556 7.99 11.86 2.07
CA GLN A 556 9.03 12.85 2.38
C GLN A 556 9.66 12.63 3.74
N LEU A 557 9.00 11.90 4.63
CA LEU A 557 9.50 11.62 5.97
C LEU A 557 10.49 10.45 5.88
N GLN A 558 11.76 10.70 6.17
CA GLN A 558 12.85 9.74 6.00
C GLN A 558 13.57 9.39 7.30
N LYS A 559 13.44 10.21 8.34
CA LYS A 559 14.05 9.96 9.65
C LYS A 559 13.17 9.06 10.50
N GLU A 560 13.78 8.39 11.47
CA GLU A 560 13.08 7.49 12.37
C GLU A 560 12.02 8.19 13.22
N THR A 561 12.29 9.42 13.66
CA THR A 561 11.42 10.19 14.56
C THR A 561 11.04 11.56 14.00
N VAL A 562 9.89 12.06 14.44
CA VAL A 562 9.36 13.39 14.06
C VAL A 562 10.35 14.50 14.36
N GLY A 563 10.97 14.48 15.54
CA GLY A 563 11.90 15.52 15.96
C GLY A 563 13.18 15.52 15.12
N ALA A 564 13.69 14.34 14.77
CA ALA A 564 14.85 14.20 13.89
C ALA A 564 14.55 14.72 12.48
N GLU A 565 13.35 14.45 11.95
CA GLU A 565 12.91 14.95 10.65
C GLU A 565 12.88 16.49 10.62
N ILE A 566 12.18 17.11 11.56
CA ILE A 566 12.05 18.58 11.62
C ILE A 566 13.42 19.24 11.83
N ALA A 567 14.29 18.64 12.64
CA ALA A 567 15.65 19.14 12.84
C ALA A 567 16.52 19.06 11.58
N ASP A 568 16.36 18.01 10.77
CA ASP A 568 17.11 17.83 9.52
C ASP A 568 16.78 18.92 8.50
N TRP A 569 15.50 19.25 8.34
CA TRP A 569 15.03 20.31 7.44
C TRP A 569 15.44 21.70 7.91
N GLY A 570 15.41 21.95 9.23
CA GLY A 570 15.93 23.20 9.80
C GLY A 570 17.46 23.32 9.75
N GLY A 571 18.18 22.23 9.46
CA GLY A 571 19.63 22.18 9.42
C GLY A 571 20.32 22.09 10.80
N ARG A 572 21.65 21.98 10.79
CA ARG A 572 22.49 21.63 11.96
C ARG A 572 22.34 22.54 13.19
N ALA A 573 21.84 23.76 13.03
CA ALA A 573 21.61 24.71 14.13
C ALA A 573 20.23 24.52 14.82
N THR A 574 19.40 23.61 14.32
CA THR A 574 18.04 23.39 14.80
C THR A 574 18.05 22.52 16.04
N GLY A 575 17.98 23.16 17.21
CA GLY A 575 17.84 22.49 18.50
C GLY A 575 16.39 22.08 18.80
N SER A 576 16.21 21.32 19.88
CA SER A 576 14.91 20.84 20.35
C SER A 576 13.87 21.95 20.56
N GLY A 577 14.29 23.15 20.96
CA GLY A 577 13.40 24.31 21.11
C GLY A 577 12.81 24.81 19.79
N ALA A 578 13.56 24.72 18.69
CA ALA A 578 13.07 25.08 17.35
C ALA A 578 12.08 24.02 16.82
N VAL A 579 12.38 22.73 17.05
CA VAL A 579 11.45 21.61 16.76
C VAL A 579 10.13 21.79 17.51
N GLY A 580 10.18 22.13 18.80
CA GLY A 580 8.99 22.39 19.60
C GLY A 580 8.14 23.54 19.04
N ARG A 581 8.76 24.66 18.65
CA ARG A 581 8.05 25.79 18.02
C ARG A 581 7.44 25.43 16.67
N ALA A 582 8.13 24.62 15.87
CA ALA A 582 7.63 24.16 14.59
C ALA A 582 6.38 23.25 14.76
N LEU A 583 6.39 22.36 15.75
CA LEU A 583 5.22 21.54 16.11
C LEU A 583 4.06 22.40 16.62
N ASP A 584 4.32 23.39 17.49
CA ASP A 584 3.28 24.30 17.98
C ASP A 584 2.65 25.10 16.83
N ALA A 585 3.45 25.56 15.86
CA ALA A 585 2.97 26.33 14.71
C ALA A 585 1.94 25.57 13.86
N VAL A 586 2.03 24.24 13.82
CA VAL A 586 1.10 23.35 13.11
C VAL A 586 0.03 22.71 13.99
N GLY A 587 -0.04 23.11 15.26
CA GLY A 587 -1.00 22.61 16.24
C GLY A 587 -0.76 21.14 16.65
N LEU A 588 0.50 20.68 16.62
CA LEU A 588 0.89 19.35 17.09
C LEU A 588 1.52 19.44 18.49
N ALA A 589 1.21 18.47 19.35
CA ALA A 589 1.80 18.39 20.68
C ALA A 589 3.32 18.13 20.59
N ARG A 590 4.12 18.86 21.36
CA ARG A 590 5.59 18.70 21.39
C ARG A 590 6.06 17.28 21.73
N ALA A 591 5.26 16.51 22.47
CA ALA A 591 5.55 15.10 22.77
C ALA A 591 5.66 14.21 21.52
N LEU A 592 5.03 14.60 20.41
CA LEU A 592 5.15 13.90 19.13
C LEU A 592 6.58 13.89 18.59
N ALA A 593 7.44 14.82 19.00
CA ALA A 593 8.84 14.86 18.56
C ALA A 593 9.60 13.54 18.80
N ALA A 594 9.25 12.80 19.86
CA ALA A 594 9.87 11.52 20.20
C ALA A 594 9.21 10.30 19.52
N HIS A 595 8.06 10.48 18.87
CA HIS A 595 7.33 9.39 18.24
C HIS A 595 7.96 9.01 16.90
N SER A 596 7.79 7.76 16.52
CA SER A 596 8.19 7.29 15.20
C SER A 596 7.31 7.90 14.11
N ILE A 597 7.90 8.24 12.96
CA ILE A 597 7.13 8.72 11.81
C ILE A 597 6.14 7.67 11.28
N GLU A 598 6.37 6.38 11.59
CA GLU A 598 5.53 5.27 11.12
C GLU A 598 4.19 5.20 11.86
N GLU A 599 4.13 5.75 13.08
CA GLU A 599 2.95 5.77 13.95
C GLU A 599 2.00 6.94 13.62
N LEU A 600 2.42 7.87 12.76
CA LEU A 600 1.63 9.04 12.41
C LEU A 600 0.43 8.66 11.53
N SER A 601 -0.72 9.23 11.85
CA SER A 601 -1.85 9.31 10.91
C SER A 601 -1.48 10.16 9.68
N GLY A 602 -2.21 10.01 8.57
CA GLY A 602 -1.96 10.79 7.34
C GLY A 602 -2.02 12.31 7.57
N GLY A 603 -2.98 12.78 8.38
CA GLY A 603 -3.09 14.19 8.76
C GLY A 603 -1.92 14.67 9.63
N GLN A 604 -1.48 13.86 10.60
CA GLN A 604 -0.30 14.17 11.40
C GLN A 604 0.97 14.20 10.53
N ALA A 605 1.15 13.25 9.61
CA ALA A 605 2.28 13.24 8.68
C ALA A 605 2.35 14.50 7.82
N LYS A 606 1.20 14.96 7.28
CA LYS A 606 1.11 16.24 6.56
C LYS A 606 1.49 17.44 7.42
N ARG A 607 0.98 17.52 8.65
CA ARG A 607 1.33 18.59 9.60
C ARG A 607 2.81 18.56 9.99
N VAL A 608 3.42 17.38 10.13
CA VAL A 608 4.86 17.25 10.38
C VAL A 608 5.68 17.77 9.21
N VAL A 609 5.28 17.51 7.95
CA VAL A 609 5.94 18.11 6.78
C VAL A 609 5.80 19.64 6.81
N LEU A 610 4.62 20.18 7.11
CA LEU A 610 4.45 21.63 7.28
C LEU A 610 5.31 22.19 8.42
N ALA A 611 5.47 21.47 9.52
CA ALA A 611 6.37 21.85 10.61
C ALA A 611 7.83 21.87 10.16
N ALA A 612 8.25 20.88 9.38
CA ALA A 612 9.59 20.80 8.82
C ALA A 612 9.87 21.98 7.87
N ILE A 613 8.89 22.37 7.04
CA ILE A 613 8.96 23.56 6.18
C ILE A 613 9.07 24.85 7.01
N VAL A 614 8.28 24.97 8.09
CA VAL A 614 8.38 26.12 9.00
C VAL A 614 9.78 26.17 9.64
N ALA A 615 10.35 25.02 9.99
CA ALA A 615 11.70 24.93 10.57
C ALA A 615 12.81 25.29 9.56
N SER A 616 12.61 25.07 8.26
CA SER A 616 13.62 25.41 7.24
C SER A 616 13.71 26.90 6.90
N HIS A 617 12.75 27.71 7.34
CA HIS A 617 12.70 29.17 7.11
C HIS A 617 12.75 29.56 5.62
N ALA A 618 12.16 28.75 4.76
CA ALA A 618 12.12 29.02 3.33
C ALA A 618 11.24 30.25 2.99
N PRO A 619 11.69 31.14 2.09
CA PRO A 619 10.91 32.31 1.68
C PRO A 619 9.67 32.00 0.81
N VAL A 620 9.66 30.84 0.15
CA VAL A 620 8.58 30.38 -0.74
C VAL A 620 8.33 28.91 -0.46
N VAL A 621 7.05 28.53 -0.40
CA VAL A 621 6.61 27.15 -0.22
C VAL A 621 5.65 26.79 -1.34
N VAL A 622 5.92 25.67 -2.00
CA VAL A 622 5.03 25.05 -2.98
C VAL A 622 4.34 23.87 -2.31
N LEU A 623 3.01 23.83 -2.37
CA LEU A 623 2.19 22.77 -1.82
C LEU A 623 1.49 22.05 -2.97
N ASP A 624 1.93 20.83 -3.28
CA ASP A 624 1.32 20.00 -4.32
C ASP A 624 0.20 19.14 -3.72
N GLU A 625 -1.05 19.52 -3.99
CA GLU A 625 -2.27 18.89 -3.48
C GLU A 625 -2.28 18.70 -1.94
N PRO A 626 -2.14 19.79 -1.15
CA PRO A 626 -2.00 19.69 0.30
C PRO A 626 -3.21 19.01 0.97
N LEU A 627 -4.40 19.15 0.36
CA LEU A 627 -5.65 18.62 0.87
C LEU A 627 -5.98 17.18 0.40
N ALA A 628 -5.16 16.58 -0.45
CA ALA A 628 -5.42 15.23 -0.96
C ALA A 628 -5.42 14.19 0.17
N GLY A 629 -6.42 13.31 0.15
CA GLY A 629 -6.57 12.22 1.12
C GLY A 629 -6.96 12.66 2.54
N LEU A 630 -7.29 13.94 2.74
CA LEU A 630 -7.84 14.45 4.00
C LEU A 630 -9.36 14.47 3.94
N ASP A 631 -9.98 14.14 5.06
CA ASP A 631 -11.40 14.35 5.30
C ASP A 631 -11.71 15.85 5.50
N PRO A 632 -12.98 16.26 5.40
CA PRO A 632 -13.36 17.67 5.46
C PRO A 632 -12.82 18.45 6.68
N GLU A 633 -12.76 17.83 7.87
CA GLU A 633 -12.19 18.47 9.07
C GLU A 633 -10.68 18.64 8.95
N GLY A 634 -9.95 17.57 8.59
CA GLY A 634 -8.51 17.66 8.34
C GLY A 634 -8.17 18.66 7.24
N ARG A 635 -9.01 18.79 6.21
CA ARG A 635 -8.86 19.82 5.16
C ARG A 635 -9.00 21.22 5.74
N ALA A 636 -10.06 21.49 6.51
CA ALA A 636 -10.30 22.79 7.14
C ALA A 636 -9.16 23.18 8.08
N ASP A 637 -8.69 22.24 8.90
CA ASP A 637 -7.54 22.46 9.79
C ASP A 637 -6.28 22.86 9.03
N ILE A 638 -6.00 22.19 7.91
CA ILE A 638 -4.87 22.52 7.04
C ILE A 638 -5.10 23.87 6.36
N VAL A 639 -6.31 24.17 5.86
CA VAL A 639 -6.61 25.48 5.26
C VAL A 639 -6.40 26.61 6.26
N GLU A 640 -6.88 26.45 7.49
CA GLU A 640 -6.72 27.44 8.56
C GLU A 640 -5.25 27.59 8.96
N LEU A 641 -4.52 26.47 9.06
CA LEU A 641 -3.08 26.47 9.29
C LEU A 641 -2.34 27.23 8.18
N LEU A 642 -2.63 26.94 6.92
CA LEU A 642 -2.02 27.61 5.78
C LEU A 642 -2.37 29.10 5.76
N ALA A 643 -3.59 29.48 6.15
CA ALA A 643 -3.99 30.88 6.29
C ALA A 643 -3.12 31.58 7.36
N ARG A 644 -2.95 30.98 8.54
CA ARG A 644 -2.06 31.52 9.60
C ARG A 644 -0.61 31.64 9.13
N LEU A 645 -0.10 30.64 8.40
CA LEU A 645 1.26 30.66 7.85
C LEU A 645 1.43 31.76 6.80
N ARG A 646 0.48 31.92 5.88
CA ARG A 646 0.43 33.04 4.93
C ARG A 646 0.43 34.38 5.66
N ASP A 647 -0.40 34.54 6.68
CA ASP A 647 -0.57 35.79 7.42
C ASP A 647 0.69 36.16 8.25
N SER A 648 1.52 35.17 8.58
CA SER A 648 2.85 35.40 9.14
C SER A 648 3.85 36.05 8.15
N GLY A 649 3.53 36.06 6.86
CA GLY A 649 4.33 36.62 5.76
C GLY A 649 4.97 35.58 4.83
N LEU A 650 4.60 34.31 4.96
CA LEU A 650 5.09 33.22 4.11
C LEU A 650 4.47 33.33 2.70
N THR A 651 5.30 33.14 1.66
CA THR A 651 4.81 33.10 0.26
C THR A 651 4.38 31.68 -0.05
N LEU A 652 3.13 31.47 -0.46
CA LEU A 652 2.56 30.16 -0.75
C LEU A 652 2.22 30.02 -2.23
N ILE A 653 2.57 28.90 -2.83
CA ILE A 653 2.08 28.47 -4.14
C ILE A 653 1.37 27.14 -3.92
N VAL A 654 0.06 27.15 -4.01
CA VAL A 654 -0.77 25.97 -3.82
C VAL A 654 -1.16 25.43 -5.19
N ILE A 655 -0.86 24.16 -5.43
CA ILE A 655 -1.33 23.43 -6.59
C ILE A 655 -2.48 22.58 -6.12
N SER A 656 -3.68 22.80 -6.65
CA SER A 656 -4.81 21.93 -6.34
C SER A 656 -5.86 21.91 -7.44
N HIS A 657 -6.58 20.79 -7.53
CA HIS A 657 -7.82 20.67 -8.29
C HIS A 657 -9.07 21.09 -7.48
N ASP A 658 -8.95 21.31 -6.16
CA ASP A 658 -10.05 21.80 -5.32
C ASP A 658 -10.03 23.33 -5.19
N VAL A 659 -10.78 23.97 -6.09
CA VAL A 659 -10.83 25.44 -6.16
C VAL A 659 -11.64 26.04 -5.01
N ALA A 660 -12.68 25.35 -4.53
CA ALA A 660 -13.61 25.93 -3.57
C ALA A 660 -12.93 26.20 -2.21
N ASP A 661 -12.19 25.21 -1.70
CA ASP A 661 -11.49 25.33 -0.42
C ASP A 661 -10.27 26.27 -0.51
N MET A 662 -9.55 26.24 -1.63
CA MET A 662 -8.30 26.98 -1.80
C MET A 662 -8.49 28.43 -2.25
N ALA A 663 -9.59 28.76 -2.93
CA ALA A 663 -9.88 30.15 -3.33
C ALA A 663 -10.04 31.09 -2.13
N ALA A 664 -10.51 30.58 -0.98
CA ALA A 664 -10.60 31.35 0.25
C ALA A 664 -9.21 31.70 0.82
N LEU A 665 -8.24 30.80 0.66
CA LEU A 665 -6.85 30.93 1.11
C LEU A 665 -5.99 31.78 0.16
N CYS A 666 -6.16 31.60 -1.14
CA CYS A 666 -5.30 32.21 -2.15
C CYS A 666 -5.80 33.60 -2.58
N ASP A 667 -4.87 34.44 -3.01
CA ASP A 667 -5.12 35.82 -3.47
C ASP A 667 -5.47 35.88 -4.94
N ARG A 668 -4.84 35.00 -5.70
CA ARG A 668 -4.91 34.92 -7.14
C ARG A 668 -4.93 33.46 -7.55
N THR A 669 -5.72 33.18 -8.57
CA THR A 669 -5.81 31.84 -9.18
C THR A 669 -5.28 31.92 -10.60
N VAL A 670 -4.50 30.91 -10.99
CA VAL A 670 -3.93 30.75 -12.32
C VAL A 670 -4.33 29.40 -12.87
N HIS A 671 -4.86 29.39 -14.10
CA HIS A 671 -5.26 28.16 -14.78
C HIS A 671 -4.16 27.67 -15.73
N LEU A 672 -3.64 26.47 -15.46
CA LEU A 672 -2.68 25.76 -16.29
C LEU A 672 -3.39 24.68 -17.12
N ARG A 673 -3.38 24.84 -18.45
CA ARG A 673 -3.95 23.89 -19.41
C ARG A 673 -2.92 23.64 -20.51
N ASP A 674 -2.68 22.37 -20.83
CA ASP A 674 -1.74 21.94 -21.88
C ASP A 674 -0.40 22.69 -21.80
N GLY A 675 0.18 22.76 -20.61
CA GLY A 675 1.46 23.41 -20.34
C GLY A 675 1.50 24.93 -20.51
N ARG A 676 0.35 25.61 -20.64
CA ARG A 676 0.23 27.07 -20.76
C ARG A 676 -0.64 27.67 -19.67
N ILE A 677 -0.31 28.89 -19.25
CA ILE A 677 -1.17 29.69 -18.37
C ILE A 677 -2.19 30.43 -19.24
N LEU A 678 -3.48 30.25 -18.98
CA LEU A 678 -4.56 30.84 -19.77
C LEU A 678 -5.07 32.16 -19.18
N GLU A 679 -5.40 32.16 -17.89
CA GLU A 679 -6.02 33.30 -17.22
C GLU A 679 -5.55 33.42 -15.76
N SER A 680 -5.46 34.66 -15.29
CA SER A 680 -5.24 35.01 -13.88
C SER A 680 -6.48 35.71 -13.33
N GLU A 681 -7.21 35.06 -12.44
CA GLU A 681 -8.38 35.66 -11.77
C GLU A 681 -8.02 36.12 -10.35
N PRO A 682 -8.46 37.30 -9.90
CA PRO A 682 -8.44 37.64 -8.48
C PRO A 682 -9.39 36.71 -7.71
N ALA A 683 -9.02 36.29 -6.50
CA ALA A 683 -9.81 35.32 -5.75
C ALA A 683 -11.21 35.87 -5.39
N ARG A 684 -12.27 35.15 -5.80
CA ARG A 684 -13.68 35.52 -5.59
C ARG A 684 -14.01 35.69 -4.10
N GLU A 685 -14.69 36.78 -3.74
CA GLU A 685 -15.34 36.90 -2.43
C GLU A 685 -16.49 35.88 -2.34
N PRO A 686 -16.62 35.14 -1.22
CA PRO A 686 -17.78 34.26 -1.04
C PRO A 686 -19.05 35.10 -1.03
N ALA A 687 -20.04 34.70 -1.84
CA ALA A 687 -21.31 35.38 -1.95
C ALA A 687 -21.96 35.51 -0.55
N LYS A 688 -22.38 36.73 -0.19
CA LYS A 688 -23.09 37.03 1.06
C LYS A 688 -24.47 36.34 1.07
N GLY A 689 -24.50 35.06 1.39
CA GLY A 689 -25.70 34.33 1.78
C GLY A 689 -26.05 34.65 3.22
N SER A 690 -27.26 35.14 3.46
CA SER A 690 -27.79 35.52 4.77
C SER A 690 -27.82 34.34 5.75
N VAL A 691 -26.82 34.22 6.62
CA VAL A 691 -26.90 33.37 7.82
C VAL A 691 -26.99 34.29 9.02
N ARG A 692 -28.12 34.23 9.73
CA ARG A 692 -28.33 34.95 10.99
C ARG A 692 -27.28 34.51 12.00
N GLN A 693 -26.52 35.49 12.47
CA GLN A 693 -25.51 35.37 13.50
C GLN A 693 -26.19 34.88 14.80
N ALA A 694 -25.89 33.65 15.23
CA ALA A 694 -26.22 33.18 16.57
C ALA A 694 -25.00 33.42 17.46
N ASP A 695 -25.21 34.22 18.52
CA ASP A 695 -24.20 34.57 19.50
C ASP A 695 -23.69 33.32 20.24
N SER A 696 -22.39 33.05 20.13
CA SER A 696 -21.65 32.13 21.01
C SER A 696 -20.56 32.90 21.77
N PRO A 697 -20.37 32.66 23.08
CA PRO A 697 -19.56 33.53 23.94
C PRO A 697 -18.07 33.42 23.62
N ARG A 698 -17.41 34.58 23.47
CA ARG A 698 -15.97 34.71 23.27
C ARG A 698 -15.21 34.37 24.56
N MET A 699 -14.28 33.44 24.48
CA MET A 699 -13.25 33.20 25.51
C MET A 699 -12.02 34.08 25.20
N PRO A 700 -11.38 34.74 26.18
CA PRO A 700 -10.27 35.66 25.90
C PRO A 700 -8.96 34.90 25.63
N LEU A 701 -8.34 35.15 24.47
CA LEU A 701 -7.00 34.69 24.12
C LEU A 701 -5.95 35.71 24.58
N ALA A 702 -4.86 35.21 25.16
CA ALA A 702 -3.74 35.99 25.65
C ALA A 702 -2.89 36.56 24.51
N ASP A 703 -2.61 37.87 24.57
CA ASP A 703 -1.73 38.59 23.65
C ASP A 703 -0.28 38.11 23.76
N GLY A 704 0.21 37.45 22.72
CA GLY A 704 1.61 37.05 22.55
C GLY A 704 2.13 37.48 21.19
N THR A 705 2.33 38.79 20.99
CA THR A 705 2.95 39.34 19.77
C THR A 705 4.36 38.80 19.57
N LEU A 706 4.54 37.90 18.59
CA LEU A 706 5.84 37.43 18.10
C LEU A 706 6.51 38.53 17.26
N ARG A 707 7.55 39.17 17.80
CA ARG A 707 8.50 40.00 17.03
C ARG A 707 9.63 39.10 16.51
N PHE A 708 9.77 39.02 15.18
CA PHE A 708 10.93 38.42 14.54
C PHE A 708 12.06 39.46 14.49
N GLU A 709 13.08 39.31 15.35
CA GLU A 709 14.31 40.10 15.25
C GLU A 709 15.23 39.51 14.17
N GLN A 710 15.56 40.34 13.17
CA GLN A 710 16.64 40.05 12.24
C GLN A 710 17.98 40.25 12.95
N GLY A 711 18.65 39.16 13.28
CA GLY A 711 20.02 39.18 13.80
C GLY A 711 21.00 39.66 12.73
N GLY A 712 21.38 40.93 12.81
CA GLY A 712 22.50 41.51 12.08
C GLY A 712 23.85 41.04 12.64
N ARG A 713 24.79 40.81 11.73
CA ARG A 713 26.20 40.46 11.97
C ARG A 713 26.85 41.32 13.06
N ARG A 714 27.53 40.67 14.01
CA ARG A 714 28.94 40.94 14.34
C ARG A 714 29.63 39.64 14.72
#